data_AF-A0AAV9W3C3-F1
#
_entry.id   AF-A0AAV9W3C3-F1
#
_cell.length_a   1.000
_cell.length_b   1.000
_cell.length_c   1.000
_cell.angle_alpha   90.00
_cell.angle_beta   90.00
_cell.angle_gamma   90.00
#
_symmetry.space_group_name_H-M   'P 1'
#
loop_
_entity.id
_entity.type
_entity.pdbx_description
1 polymer ?
#
loop_
_entity_poly.entity_id
_entity_poly.type
_entity_poly.pdbx_seq_one_letter_code
_entity_poly.pdbx_strand_id
1 'polypeptide(L)'
;MAGPIIHPHCGSPLKGICWVVGLALTLVFPSVLAAGIPRDLINDGVESASDQNDLAVNHLEARQNHGTTILFTVSSTATVTVFATPVQPSTVVVTAKASSSADSSTSATSTRPTTTSTSRTSTLATSTVIRSSSSSVSTSRPSTSSTYLFWRNKLFGPPYVNENKLTSLNHFLEELFNFDYFLEKFILNLGYLYKKHFLSLDDFFSNYIDIRFEDCDFSGSANTQRPDSFNLLLLAWRELQLASEADDLSFYQLSRIHGAPFGPWQMPEQGNYNRQVGYCTHHSVIFLPWHRPFLLLLEQTLYRKAREIANRFSGDARTRFLAAADSLRLPYWDWSDPNTQSHIPTIVTAATVSVIQPGPNGAPVGETIPNPLKSYTFQSADSIASFWQNFARWRTTLRQPTNGGVTQEDVADRTLQNGYANRRQSTYLAFSLARFNDFAASIESVHDEVHGAVGGQGHMTYVPYSAYDPIFWLHHCNMDRLMAMYQSAQPNTFLEPANSVPTFANPSSPLDTVDTPLYPFRQRDGSWWTSQNVSTANTIFSMSYGYPEVPCMLSFANFDALRNHTITEINRLYGPRPGAPTKRDVTAYGMRQEWQAKIVIDQAELLGSFTVYLFLGKPPTDPAHWATCPTMIGTLTHLGSPQKRMRSRVIGTNVVLTDTIYENLGPNPTKEDVLKYIRENINWAIVSDGKPVNVPELHTLRVTCISTEVTMPTCPNELPHKGSDTYHLEVTAGKPGGSKSDCDVKSPFQIDGKRVSLPSHIGISE
;
A
#
# COMPACT_ATOMS: atom_id res chain seq x y z
N MET A 1 -43.38 18.64 -24.11
CA MET A 1 -43.96 18.46 -22.75
C MET A 1 -42.83 18.11 -21.83
N ALA A 2 -42.60 18.88 -20.76
CA ALA A 2 -41.61 18.58 -19.74
C ALA A 2 -42.31 18.52 -18.38
N GLY A 3 -42.07 17.46 -17.61
CA GLY A 3 -42.52 17.30 -16.23
C GLY A 3 -41.30 17.05 -15.33
N PRO A 4 -41.29 17.53 -14.08
CA PRO A 4 -40.13 17.41 -13.21
C PRO A 4 -40.04 16.02 -12.59
N ILE A 5 -38.84 15.41 -12.61
CA ILE A 5 -38.53 14.27 -11.75
C ILE A 5 -37.92 14.82 -10.47
N ILE A 6 -38.58 14.53 -9.35
CA ILE A 6 -38.19 14.97 -8.00
C ILE A 6 -37.08 14.04 -7.49
N HIS A 7 -35.98 14.63 -7.04
CA HIS A 7 -34.85 13.93 -6.41
C HIS A 7 -34.94 14.07 -4.89
N PRO A 8 -34.94 12.98 -4.10
CA PRO A 8 -34.71 13.05 -2.66
C PRO A 8 -33.37 12.40 -2.24
N HIS A 9 -32.77 12.99 -1.20
CA HIS A 9 -31.70 12.44 -0.34
C HIS A 9 -30.30 12.14 -0.92
N CYS A 10 -29.52 13.20 -1.14
CA CYS A 10 -28.18 13.38 -0.57
C CYS A 10 -28.00 14.87 -0.26
N GLY A 11 -27.65 15.24 0.97
CA GLY A 11 -27.82 16.60 1.47
C GLY A 11 -26.54 17.43 1.57
N SER A 12 -26.33 18.38 0.65
CA SER A 12 -25.89 19.76 0.94
C SER A 12 -25.77 20.57 -0.38
N PRO A 13 -25.90 21.92 -0.36
CA PRO A 13 -26.28 22.67 -1.57
C PRO A 13 -25.12 23.41 -2.24
N LEU A 14 -24.77 23.04 -3.48
CA LEU A 14 -24.05 23.92 -4.40
C LEU A 14 -25.05 24.70 -5.26
N LYS A 15 -25.27 25.98 -4.91
CA LYS A 15 -25.96 26.95 -5.77
C LYS A 15 -24.91 27.76 -6.55
N GLY A 16 -24.85 27.57 -7.86
CA GLY A 16 -24.05 28.37 -8.77
C GLY A 16 -23.75 27.61 -10.07
N ILE A 17 -23.66 28.34 -11.19
CA ILE A 17 -23.33 27.79 -12.53
C ILE A 17 -24.45 26.93 -13.16
N CYS A 18 -25.62 27.55 -13.36
CA CYS A 18 -26.21 27.50 -14.70
C CYS A 18 -25.64 28.68 -15.50
N TRP A 19 -25.66 28.58 -16.85
CA TRP A 19 -24.91 29.43 -17.80
C TRP A 19 -23.41 29.07 -17.93
N VAL A 20 -23.08 28.03 -18.72
CA VAL A 20 -22.30 28.07 -19.98
C VAL A 20 -22.34 26.65 -20.58
N VAL A 21 -23.42 26.28 -21.28
CA VAL A 21 -23.49 25.06 -22.12
C VAL A 21 -24.31 25.37 -23.38
N GLY A 22 -23.83 26.36 -24.15
CA GLY A 22 -24.50 26.83 -25.37
C GLY A 22 -23.55 27.25 -26.49
N LEU A 23 -22.24 27.00 -26.35
CA LEU A 23 -21.23 27.49 -27.29
C LEU A 23 -19.95 26.63 -27.31
N ALA A 24 -20.13 25.32 -27.55
CA ALA A 24 -19.03 24.35 -27.69
C ALA A 24 -19.40 23.18 -28.62
N LEU A 25 -20.06 23.49 -29.76
CA LEU A 25 -20.50 22.47 -30.74
C LEU A 25 -20.21 22.85 -32.21
N THR A 26 -19.26 23.76 -32.40
CA THR A 26 -18.60 24.08 -33.66
C THR A 26 -17.13 24.40 -33.34
N LEU A 27 -16.20 23.97 -34.21
CA LEU A 27 -14.73 24.09 -34.09
C LEU A 27 -13.94 22.98 -33.36
N VAL A 28 -14.12 21.71 -33.76
CA VAL A 28 -12.99 20.73 -33.85
C VAL A 28 -13.22 19.84 -35.09
N PHE A 29 -12.13 19.41 -35.75
CA PHE A 29 -12.03 18.75 -37.07
C PHE A 29 -12.25 19.68 -38.29
N PRO A 30 -11.49 19.52 -39.40
CA PRO A 30 -10.61 18.38 -39.76
C PRO A 30 -9.10 18.72 -39.87
N SER A 31 -8.20 17.76 -39.60
CA SER A 31 -6.80 17.75 -40.08
C SER A 31 -6.08 16.39 -39.91
N VAL A 32 -6.63 15.28 -40.44
CA VAL A 32 -5.83 14.07 -40.75
C VAL A 32 -6.39 13.42 -42.02
N LEU A 33 -5.79 13.73 -43.17
CA LEU A 33 -5.83 12.92 -44.40
C LEU A 33 -4.98 13.59 -45.49
N ALA A 34 -3.78 13.04 -45.75
CA ALA A 34 -3.07 13.00 -47.04
C ALA A 34 -1.55 12.83 -46.82
N ALA A 35 -1.06 11.61 -46.95
CA ALA A 35 0.37 11.34 -47.16
C ALA A 35 0.57 10.83 -48.59
N GLY A 36 1.34 11.59 -49.39
CA GLY A 36 2.10 11.13 -50.55
C GLY A 36 1.37 10.61 -51.80
N ILE A 37 1.60 11.26 -52.95
CA ILE A 37 2.04 10.68 -54.24
C ILE A 37 2.47 11.85 -55.17
N PRO A 38 3.50 11.71 -56.02
CA PRO A 38 4.21 12.87 -56.61
C PRO A 38 3.86 13.16 -58.09
N ARG A 39 4.17 14.39 -58.55
CA ARG A 39 4.62 14.70 -59.93
C ARG A 39 5.13 16.14 -60.11
N ASP A 40 5.90 16.31 -61.20
CA ASP A 40 6.80 17.43 -61.49
C ASP A 40 6.17 18.66 -62.19
N LEU A 41 7.04 19.66 -62.45
CA LEU A 41 6.97 20.72 -63.48
C LEU A 41 6.03 21.94 -63.26
N ILE A 42 6.62 23.11 -62.97
CA ILE A 42 6.84 24.23 -63.92
C ILE A 42 7.64 25.39 -63.28
N ASN A 43 8.42 26.07 -64.12
CA ASN A 43 9.45 27.10 -63.86
C ASN A 43 8.97 28.47 -63.33
N ASP A 44 9.99 29.31 -63.04
CA ASP A 44 10.03 30.79 -63.00
C ASP A 44 9.31 31.46 -61.80
N GLY A 45 9.85 32.50 -61.15
CA GLY A 45 11.13 33.22 -61.28
C GLY A 45 11.06 34.59 -60.57
N VAL A 46 12.18 35.32 -60.50
CA VAL A 46 12.29 36.79 -60.22
C VAL A 46 12.19 37.28 -58.74
N GLU A 47 13.29 37.90 -58.27
CA GLU A 47 13.48 39.20 -57.55
C GLU A 47 12.36 39.81 -56.64
N SER A 48 12.60 40.70 -55.67
CA SER A 48 13.76 41.18 -54.86
C SER A 48 13.24 42.23 -53.83
N ALA A 49 14.09 42.71 -52.90
CA ALA A 49 13.90 43.96 -52.10
C ALA A 49 12.71 44.01 -51.10
N SER A 50 12.66 44.83 -50.04
CA SER A 50 13.69 45.59 -49.27
C SER A 50 13.09 46.04 -47.92
N ASP A 51 13.92 46.69 -47.08
CA ASP A 51 13.56 47.64 -45.99
C ASP A 51 12.90 47.07 -44.70
N GLN A 52 13.62 47.07 -43.56
CA GLN A 52 13.96 48.18 -42.64
C GLN A 52 12.82 48.60 -41.68
N ASN A 53 12.96 48.26 -40.39
CA ASN A 53 13.11 49.25 -39.31
C ASN A 53 13.40 48.61 -37.94
N ASP A 54 14.68 48.63 -37.58
CA ASP A 54 15.28 49.26 -36.39
C ASP A 54 14.64 49.22 -34.96
N LEU A 55 15.57 49.02 -34.01
CA LEU A 55 15.61 49.51 -32.61
C LEU A 55 14.67 48.85 -31.56
N ALA A 56 15.12 48.54 -30.33
CA ALA A 56 16.46 48.67 -29.72
C ALA A 56 16.75 47.60 -28.65
N VAL A 57 18.04 47.38 -28.41
CA VAL A 57 18.63 46.50 -27.38
C VAL A 57 18.67 47.19 -26.02
N ASN A 58 18.52 46.43 -24.92
CA ASN A 58 19.39 46.58 -23.74
C ASN A 58 19.39 45.34 -22.83
N HIS A 59 20.60 44.83 -22.57
CA HIS A 59 20.90 43.87 -21.50
C HIS A 59 20.83 44.55 -20.13
N LEU A 60 20.59 43.75 -19.07
CA LEU A 60 21.37 43.84 -17.83
C LEU A 60 21.21 42.60 -16.95
N GLU A 61 22.31 42.17 -16.32
CA GLU A 61 22.37 41.08 -15.35
C GLU A 61 21.80 41.49 -13.98
N ALA A 62 21.42 40.51 -13.14
CA ALA A 62 21.31 40.70 -11.70
C ALA A 62 21.76 39.45 -10.93
N ARG A 63 22.62 39.65 -9.92
CA ARG A 63 23.16 38.60 -9.03
C ARG A 63 22.27 38.37 -7.79
N GLN A 64 22.63 37.32 -7.05
CA GLN A 64 22.03 36.79 -5.81
C GLN A 64 21.72 37.79 -4.66
N ASN A 65 20.83 37.30 -3.79
CA ASN A 65 20.60 37.63 -2.37
C ASN A 65 19.89 38.96 -2.04
N HIS A 66 18.63 38.88 -1.62
CA HIS A 66 18.24 38.67 -0.20
C HIS A 66 16.75 38.33 -0.10
N GLY A 67 16.32 37.66 0.97
CA GLY A 67 14.96 37.13 1.09
C GLY A 67 13.94 38.15 1.62
N THR A 68 12.72 38.07 1.09
CA THR A 68 11.47 38.52 1.73
C THR A 68 10.33 37.62 1.24
N THR A 69 9.57 37.02 2.16
CA THR A 69 8.37 36.25 1.83
C THR A 69 7.23 37.21 1.44
N ILE A 70 6.61 37.01 0.28
CA ILE A 70 5.38 37.71 -0.11
C ILE A 70 4.24 36.69 -0.13
N LEU A 71 3.30 36.82 0.82
CA LEU A 71 2.01 36.15 0.72
C LEU A 71 1.11 36.94 -0.25
N PHE A 72 0.55 36.26 -1.24
CA PHE A 72 -0.58 36.76 -2.00
C PHE A 72 -1.88 36.19 -1.42
N THR A 73 -2.68 37.05 -0.81
CA THR A 73 -4.05 36.71 -0.38
C THR A 73 -5.02 37.48 -1.26
N VAL A 74 -5.78 36.78 -2.11
CA VAL A 74 -6.85 37.40 -2.90
C VAL A 74 -8.11 37.46 -2.04
N SER A 75 -8.61 38.66 -1.80
CA SER A 75 -9.79 38.93 -0.98
C SER A 75 -10.96 39.41 -1.84
N SER A 76 -12.16 38.91 -1.56
CA SER A 76 -13.41 39.51 -2.03
C SER A 76 -14.27 39.96 -0.85
N THR A 77 -14.16 41.26 -0.55
CA THR A 77 -15.19 42.12 0.06
C THR A 77 -15.78 41.76 1.44
N ALA A 78 -15.29 42.43 2.49
CA ALA A 78 -16.12 43.02 3.56
C ALA A 78 -15.38 44.19 4.23
N THR A 79 -16.09 45.29 4.50
CA THR A 79 -15.52 46.54 5.04
C THR A 79 -15.45 46.51 6.57
N VAL A 80 -14.34 46.95 7.18
CA VAL A 80 -14.27 47.24 8.62
C VAL A 80 -13.53 48.56 8.86
N THR A 81 -14.11 49.40 9.73
CA THR A 81 -13.63 50.75 10.06
C THR A 81 -12.37 50.73 10.93
N VAL A 82 -11.44 51.66 10.66
CA VAL A 82 -10.17 51.81 11.39
C VAL A 82 -10.35 52.66 12.66
N PHE A 83 -9.73 52.22 13.76
CA PHE A 83 -9.24 53.12 14.81
C PHE A 83 -7.74 52.88 15.03
N ALA A 84 -6.96 53.96 15.02
CA ALA A 84 -5.51 53.94 15.26
C ALA A 84 -5.18 54.72 16.54
N THR A 85 -4.06 54.41 17.22
CA THR A 85 -3.06 55.34 17.83
C THR A 85 -1.96 54.55 18.61
N PRO A 86 -0.76 55.12 18.94
CA PRO A 86 0.47 54.45 18.50
C PRO A 86 1.68 54.34 19.50
N VAL A 87 2.74 53.62 19.06
CA VAL A 87 4.20 53.88 19.28
C VAL A 87 4.87 53.67 20.68
N GLN A 88 5.68 52.59 20.80
CA GLN A 88 7.15 52.47 21.09
C GLN A 88 7.86 53.26 22.25
N PRO A 89 9.15 52.99 22.63
CA PRO A 89 9.92 51.72 22.70
C PRO A 89 10.92 51.53 23.88
N SER A 90 11.48 50.31 23.99
CA SER A 90 12.88 49.94 24.38
C SER A 90 13.48 50.19 25.78
N THR A 91 14.28 49.22 26.28
CA THR A 91 15.63 49.41 26.88
C THR A 91 16.37 48.05 26.96
N VAL A 92 17.71 48.07 26.85
CA VAL A 92 18.65 46.92 26.86
C VAL A 92 19.36 46.79 28.21
N VAL A 93 19.64 45.56 28.69
CA VAL A 93 20.78 45.26 29.58
C VAL A 93 21.42 43.91 29.23
N VAL A 94 22.75 43.86 29.23
CA VAL A 94 23.61 42.65 29.12
C VAL A 94 24.61 42.64 30.28
N THR A 95 24.87 41.47 30.89
CA THR A 95 26.07 40.99 31.65
C THR A 95 25.64 39.98 32.75
N ALA A 96 26.46 39.04 33.27
CA ALA A 96 27.59 38.28 32.72
C ALA A 96 27.89 37.02 33.57
N LYS A 97 28.36 35.97 32.89
CA LYS A 97 29.11 34.73 33.25
C LYS A 97 29.68 34.49 34.69
N ALA A 98 29.43 33.30 35.25
CA ALA A 98 30.34 32.43 36.06
C ALA A 98 29.57 31.14 36.48
N SER A 99 29.86 29.88 36.08
CA SER A 99 31.04 28.99 36.29
C SER A 99 31.13 28.28 37.65
N SER A 100 30.43 27.13 37.76
CA SER A 100 30.88 25.80 38.27
C SER A 100 31.71 25.60 39.55
N SER A 101 31.37 24.49 40.23
CA SER A 101 32.21 23.49 40.94
C SER A 101 32.42 23.57 42.47
N ALA A 102 32.13 22.43 43.11
CA ALA A 102 32.56 21.87 44.41
C ALA A 102 31.48 20.82 44.79
N ASP A 103 31.77 19.51 44.78
CA ASP A 103 32.19 18.70 45.94
C ASP A 103 31.05 18.43 46.97
N SER A 104 30.89 17.25 47.58
CA SER A 104 31.70 16.01 47.55
C SER A 104 30.95 14.77 48.09
N SER A 105 31.41 13.59 47.66
CA SER A 105 31.64 12.34 48.44
C SER A 105 30.56 11.60 49.26
N THR A 106 30.65 10.26 49.15
CA THR A 106 30.47 9.21 50.19
C THR A 106 29.05 8.95 50.77
N SER A 107 28.44 7.79 50.52
CA SER A 107 28.63 6.45 51.17
C SER A 107 27.93 6.34 52.54
N ALA A 108 27.37 5.23 53.00
CA ALA A 108 26.97 3.93 52.41
C ALA A 108 26.08 3.19 53.45
N THR A 109 25.40 2.10 53.05
CA THR A 109 24.80 1.07 53.97
C THR A 109 23.68 1.57 54.94
N SER A 110 22.78 0.76 55.53
CA SER A 110 22.32 -0.63 55.39
C SER A 110 20.91 -0.76 56.03
N THR A 111 20.38 -1.98 56.14
CA THR A 111 19.33 -2.44 57.09
C THR A 111 17.84 -2.07 56.88
N ARG A 112 17.07 -3.12 56.54
CA ARG A 112 15.68 -3.46 56.96
C ARG A 112 15.63 -3.67 58.51
N PRO A 113 14.47 -3.89 59.22
CA PRO A 113 13.09 -4.11 58.75
C PRO A 113 11.91 -3.54 59.63
N THR A 114 10.67 -3.88 59.23
CA THR A 114 9.44 -4.20 60.03
C THR A 114 8.55 -3.14 60.73
N THR A 115 7.23 -3.34 60.54
CA THR A 115 6.06 -2.92 61.38
C THR A 115 5.75 -1.41 61.49
N THR A 116 4.52 -0.92 61.63
CA THR A 116 3.27 -1.51 62.19
C THR A 116 2.00 -0.90 61.56
N SER A 117 0.84 -1.51 61.81
CA SER A 117 -0.52 -1.05 61.46
C SER A 117 -0.98 0.26 62.12
N THR A 118 -1.97 0.95 61.52
CA THR A 118 -3.16 1.39 62.29
C THR A 118 -4.38 1.69 61.40
N SER A 119 -5.55 1.35 61.94
CA SER A 119 -6.89 1.54 61.38
C SER A 119 -7.47 2.93 61.66
N ARG A 120 -8.42 3.40 60.83
CA ARG A 120 -9.52 4.28 61.28
C ARG A 120 -10.84 3.97 60.57
N THR A 121 -11.86 3.70 61.37
CA THR A 121 -13.29 3.59 61.01
C THR A 121 -14.05 4.83 61.47
N SER A 122 -15.06 5.28 60.72
CA SER A 122 -16.21 6.02 61.26
C SER A 122 -17.43 5.94 60.34
N THR A 123 -18.55 5.44 60.88
CA THR A 123 -19.87 5.24 60.26
C THR A 123 -20.86 6.40 60.49
N LEU A 124 -22.06 6.29 59.87
CA LEU A 124 -23.36 7.00 60.12
C LEU A 124 -23.59 8.33 59.35
N ALA A 125 -24.79 8.70 58.84
CA ALA A 125 -26.07 7.97 58.72
C ALA A 125 -27.05 8.48 57.61
N THR A 126 -27.97 7.61 57.20
CA THR A 126 -29.36 7.77 56.68
C THR A 126 -30.00 9.14 56.34
N SER A 127 -30.75 9.19 55.22
CA SER A 127 -32.20 9.55 55.19
C SER A 127 -32.85 9.23 53.81
N THR A 128 -34.16 9.46 53.63
CA THR A 128 -35.07 8.57 52.85
C THR A 128 -36.19 9.31 52.09
N VAL A 129 -36.84 8.64 51.11
CA VAL A 129 -38.16 8.95 50.46
C VAL A 129 -38.08 10.02 49.33
N ILE A 130 -38.58 9.79 48.10
CA ILE A 130 -40.01 9.86 47.67
C ILE A 130 -40.41 8.82 46.59
N ARG A 131 -41.69 8.41 46.64
CA ARG A 131 -42.43 7.47 45.76
C ARG A 131 -42.79 8.09 44.38
N SER A 132 -43.02 7.33 43.31
CA SER A 132 -44.39 6.81 43.02
C SER A 132 -44.43 5.54 42.14
N SER A 133 -45.34 4.64 42.53
CA SER A 133 -45.94 3.54 41.75
C SER A 133 -47.14 4.07 40.92
N SER A 134 -47.86 3.34 40.05
CA SER A 134 -48.20 1.91 40.04
C SER A 134 -48.86 1.42 38.73
N SER A 135 -48.92 0.08 38.56
CA SER A 135 -49.99 -0.75 37.91
C SER A 135 -50.45 -0.42 36.46
N SER A 136 -50.28 -1.26 35.42
CA SER A 136 -50.64 -2.69 35.19
C SER A 136 -52.12 -2.99 34.90
N VAL A 137 -52.42 -3.66 33.77
CA VAL A 137 -53.30 -4.86 33.59
C VAL A 137 -53.53 -5.18 32.09
N SER A 138 -53.73 -6.46 31.80
CA SER A 138 -53.89 -7.17 30.50
C SER A 138 -55.26 -6.97 29.79
N THR A 139 -55.46 -7.26 28.49
CA THR A 139 -55.79 -8.62 27.97
C THR A 139 -56.03 -8.69 26.43
N SER A 140 -55.84 -9.91 25.88
CA SER A 140 -56.54 -10.58 24.74
C SER A 140 -56.54 -10.08 23.27
N ARG A 141 -56.19 -11.03 22.39
CA ARG A 141 -56.56 -11.28 20.96
C ARG A 141 -58.10 -11.19 20.67
N PRO A 142 -58.62 -11.12 19.42
CA PRO A 142 -58.18 -11.93 18.25
C PRO A 142 -58.28 -11.30 16.82
N SER A 143 -58.16 -12.17 15.82
CA SER A 143 -58.08 -11.99 14.36
C SER A 143 -59.34 -11.50 13.63
N THR A 144 -59.18 -10.99 12.40
CA THR A 144 -59.96 -11.41 11.21
C THR A 144 -59.26 -11.04 9.89
N SER A 145 -59.55 -11.80 8.83
CA SER A 145 -59.09 -11.61 7.45
C SER A 145 -60.24 -11.11 6.55
N SER A 146 -59.94 -10.53 5.38
CA SER A 146 -60.92 -10.26 4.31
C SER A 146 -60.26 -10.08 2.94
N THR A 147 -60.91 -10.57 1.88
CA THR A 147 -60.42 -10.64 0.49
C THR A 147 -61.57 -10.37 -0.48
N TYR A 148 -61.41 -9.50 -1.48
CA TYR A 148 -62.26 -9.39 -2.71
C TYR A 148 -61.38 -8.81 -3.85
N LEU A 149 -61.17 -9.45 -5.02
CA LEU A 149 -62.05 -9.63 -6.21
C LEU A 149 -62.38 -8.30 -6.97
N PHE A 150 -62.49 -8.19 -8.31
CA PHE A 150 -62.03 -8.91 -9.53
C PHE A 150 -62.56 -8.13 -10.78
N TRP A 151 -62.06 -8.42 -12.02
CA TRP A 151 -62.67 -8.17 -13.37
C TRP A 151 -62.71 -6.73 -13.97
N ARG A 152 -62.77 -6.46 -15.32
CA ARG A 152 -62.31 -7.12 -16.58
C ARG A 152 -62.71 -6.28 -17.85
N ASN A 153 -62.02 -6.46 -19.00
CA ASN A 153 -62.49 -6.21 -20.42
C ASN A 153 -62.76 -4.75 -20.90
N LYS A 154 -62.79 -4.33 -22.20
CA LYS A 154 -62.44 -4.92 -23.54
C LYS A 154 -62.38 -3.82 -24.66
N LEU A 155 -61.57 -4.05 -25.71
CA LEU A 155 -61.73 -3.76 -27.18
C LEU A 155 -62.20 -2.37 -27.73
N PHE A 156 -61.49 -1.83 -28.74
CA PHE A 156 -61.87 -1.82 -30.19
C PHE A 156 -60.79 -1.15 -31.10
N GLY A 157 -60.93 -1.25 -32.44
CA GLY A 157 -59.88 -1.00 -33.47
C GLY A 157 -60.08 0.19 -34.46
N PRO A 158 -59.43 0.18 -35.65
CA PRO A 158 -58.74 1.35 -36.26
C PRO A 158 -59.44 2.03 -37.46
N PRO A 159 -58.82 3.02 -38.16
CA PRO A 159 -58.15 2.73 -39.46
C PRO A 159 -56.94 3.60 -39.94
N TYR A 160 -55.97 2.94 -40.61
CA TYR A 160 -55.18 3.24 -41.85
C TYR A 160 -54.59 4.62 -42.31
N VAL A 161 -53.55 4.50 -43.19
CA VAL A 161 -52.91 5.47 -44.15
C VAL A 161 -51.69 6.27 -43.59
N ASN A 162 -50.49 6.38 -44.23
CA ASN A 162 -49.93 5.88 -45.50
C ASN A 162 -48.40 5.57 -45.39
N GLU A 163 -47.84 4.77 -46.30
CA GLU A 163 -46.39 4.55 -46.45
C GLU A 163 -45.76 5.51 -47.48
N ASN A 164 -44.58 6.07 -47.17
CA ASN A 164 -43.49 6.46 -48.12
C ASN A 164 -42.41 7.31 -47.42
N LYS A 165 -41.58 6.71 -46.54
CA LYS A 165 -40.31 7.33 -46.04
C LYS A 165 -39.35 6.42 -45.25
N LEU A 166 -39.41 5.09 -45.41
CA LEU A 166 -38.65 4.14 -44.57
C LEU A 166 -37.57 3.31 -45.27
N THR A 167 -37.43 3.39 -46.60
CA THR A 167 -36.41 2.64 -47.35
C THR A 167 -35.05 3.33 -47.45
N SER A 168 -34.93 4.62 -47.14
CA SER A 168 -33.64 5.35 -47.19
C SER A 168 -32.89 5.39 -45.85
N LEU A 169 -33.53 5.03 -44.74
CA LEU A 169 -32.90 5.09 -43.41
C LEU A 169 -32.21 3.76 -43.04
N ASN A 170 -32.80 2.61 -43.41
CA ASN A 170 -32.22 1.30 -43.10
C ASN A 170 -30.92 1.05 -43.88
N HIS A 171 -30.81 1.50 -45.13
CA HIS A 171 -29.60 1.29 -45.92
C HIS A 171 -28.39 2.08 -45.39
N PHE A 172 -28.64 3.30 -44.88
CA PHE A 172 -27.60 4.13 -44.25
C PHE A 172 -27.13 3.55 -42.89
N LEU A 173 -28.01 2.86 -42.16
CA LEU A 173 -27.67 2.21 -40.89
C LEU A 173 -26.92 0.88 -41.09
N GLU A 174 -27.18 0.13 -42.16
CA GLU A 174 -26.43 -1.08 -42.51
C GLU A 174 -25.01 -0.78 -43.04
N GLU A 175 -24.81 0.34 -43.74
CA GLU A 175 -23.45 0.77 -44.14
C GLU A 175 -22.61 1.24 -42.94
N LEU A 176 -23.20 1.95 -41.98
CA LEU A 176 -22.51 2.35 -40.73
C LEU A 176 -22.08 1.14 -39.89
N PHE A 177 -22.96 0.14 -39.70
CA PHE A 177 -22.61 -1.07 -38.94
C PHE A 177 -21.49 -1.90 -39.61
N ASN A 178 -21.43 -1.93 -40.95
CA ASN A 178 -20.33 -2.59 -41.65
C ASN A 178 -19.02 -1.79 -41.60
N PHE A 179 -19.08 -0.46 -41.52
CA PHE A 179 -17.88 0.38 -41.40
C PHE A 179 -17.20 0.22 -40.04
N ASP A 180 -17.97 0.22 -38.95
CA ASP A 180 -17.42 0.00 -37.60
C ASP A 180 -16.80 -1.41 -37.46
N TYR A 181 -17.48 -2.45 -37.96
CA TYR A 181 -16.96 -3.82 -37.94
C TYR A 181 -15.67 -3.97 -38.79
N PHE A 182 -15.59 -3.28 -39.94
CA PHE A 182 -14.40 -3.29 -40.78
C PHE A 182 -13.25 -2.52 -40.14
N LEU A 183 -13.52 -1.38 -39.50
CA LEU A 183 -12.52 -0.58 -38.78
C LEU A 183 -11.94 -1.35 -37.59
N GLU A 184 -12.79 -2.02 -36.81
CA GLU A 184 -12.36 -2.85 -35.67
C GLU A 184 -11.49 -4.03 -36.15
N LYS A 185 -11.89 -4.73 -37.22
CA LYS A 185 -11.10 -5.79 -37.87
C LYS A 185 -9.79 -5.27 -38.49
N PHE A 186 -9.78 -4.05 -39.03
CA PHE A 186 -8.59 -3.45 -39.65
C PHE A 186 -7.57 -3.03 -38.57
N ILE A 187 -8.03 -2.40 -37.48
CA ILE A 187 -7.21 -2.05 -36.31
C ILE A 187 -6.65 -3.32 -35.65
N LEU A 188 -7.46 -4.37 -35.47
CA LEU A 188 -6.99 -5.65 -34.92
C LEU A 188 -5.95 -6.34 -35.81
N ASN A 189 -6.11 -6.32 -37.14
CA ASN A 189 -5.11 -6.89 -38.06
C ASN A 189 -3.84 -6.05 -38.17
N LEU A 190 -3.93 -4.71 -38.11
CA LEU A 190 -2.76 -3.83 -38.00
C LEU A 190 -2.01 -4.08 -36.70
N GLY A 191 -2.71 -4.18 -35.56
CA GLY A 191 -2.11 -4.54 -34.27
C GLY A 191 -1.43 -5.92 -34.32
N TYR A 192 -2.02 -6.90 -34.99
CA TYR A 192 -1.43 -8.24 -35.15
C TYR A 192 -0.21 -8.26 -36.09
N LEU A 193 -0.20 -7.45 -37.16
CA LEU A 193 0.94 -7.33 -38.08
C LEU A 193 2.11 -6.53 -37.46
N TYR A 194 1.81 -5.48 -36.71
CA TYR A 194 2.83 -4.67 -35.99
C TYR A 194 3.58 -5.54 -34.98
N LYS A 195 2.84 -6.37 -34.21
CA LYS A 195 3.39 -7.25 -33.17
C LYS A 195 4.24 -8.43 -33.69
N LYS A 196 4.29 -8.66 -35.01
CA LYS A 196 5.00 -9.81 -35.61
C LYS A 196 6.38 -9.49 -36.17
N HIS A 197 6.71 -8.21 -36.40
CA HIS A 197 7.92 -7.84 -37.15
C HIS A 197 8.83 -6.77 -36.51
N PHE A 198 8.45 -6.17 -35.38
CA PHE A 198 9.33 -5.31 -34.60
C PHE A 198 9.29 -5.69 -33.11
N LEU A 199 10.39 -6.24 -32.61
CA LEU A 199 10.68 -6.30 -31.17
C LEU A 199 11.29 -4.94 -30.77
N SER A 200 10.45 -3.91 -30.64
CA SER A 200 10.86 -2.62 -30.07
C SER A 200 10.83 -2.67 -28.54
N LEU A 201 11.45 -1.67 -27.89
CA LEU A 201 11.52 -1.60 -26.43
C LEU A 201 10.14 -1.48 -25.74
N ASP A 202 9.08 -1.15 -26.49
CA ASP A 202 7.76 -0.79 -25.97
C ASP A 202 7.06 -1.95 -25.23
N ASP A 203 7.28 -3.20 -25.67
CA ASP A 203 6.77 -4.42 -25.00
C ASP A 203 7.52 -4.75 -23.68
N PHE A 204 8.57 -3.98 -23.33
CA PHE A 204 9.40 -4.20 -22.13
C PHE A 204 9.07 -3.25 -20.97
N PHE A 205 8.40 -2.13 -21.23
CA PHE A 205 8.14 -1.04 -20.27
C PHE A 205 6.78 -1.09 -19.58
N SER A 206 5.91 -2.04 -19.94
CA SER A 206 4.59 -2.22 -19.36
C SER A 206 4.39 -3.69 -19.01
N ASN A 207 3.95 -3.94 -17.76
CA ASN A 207 2.91 -4.93 -17.41
C ASN A 207 2.73 -5.06 -15.88
N TYR A 208 3.74 -4.71 -15.05
CA TYR A 208 3.75 -5.11 -13.62
C TYR A 208 4.38 -4.11 -12.62
N ILE A 209 4.82 -2.93 -13.05
CA ILE A 209 5.45 -1.92 -12.17
C ILE A 209 4.92 -0.53 -12.51
N ASP A 210 4.45 0.18 -11.49
CA ASP A 210 4.11 1.60 -11.55
C ASP A 210 5.14 2.45 -10.80
N ILE A 211 5.30 3.70 -11.22
CA ILE A 211 6.28 4.63 -10.67
C ILE A 211 5.58 5.61 -9.74
N ARG A 212 6.18 5.88 -8.56
CA ARG A 212 5.86 7.08 -7.77
C ARG A 212 6.00 8.34 -8.63
N PHE A 213 5.22 9.38 -8.35
CA PHE A 213 5.29 10.63 -9.11
C PHE A 213 6.09 11.71 -8.39
N GLU A 214 6.93 12.41 -9.15
CA GLU A 214 7.47 13.72 -8.80
C GLU A 214 6.48 14.79 -9.26
N ASP A 215 5.88 15.49 -8.28
CA ASP A 215 5.03 16.66 -8.44
C ASP A 215 3.70 16.49 -9.21
N CYS A 216 2.90 17.57 -9.24
CA CYS A 216 1.46 17.53 -9.49
C CYS A 216 1.03 17.57 -10.96
N ASP A 217 1.88 17.12 -11.89
CA ASP A 217 1.55 17.13 -13.33
C ASP A 217 0.87 15.82 -13.76
N PHE A 218 -0.35 15.60 -13.26
CA PHE A 218 -1.20 14.49 -13.69
C PHE A 218 -1.93 14.87 -15.00
N SER A 219 -1.22 14.74 -16.12
CA SER A 219 -1.80 14.85 -17.46
C SER A 219 -2.60 13.60 -17.88
N GLY A 220 -3.55 13.20 -17.03
CA GLY A 220 -4.75 12.41 -17.38
C GLY A 220 -4.55 11.04 -18.02
N SER A 221 -3.34 10.49 -18.06
CA SER A 221 -3.03 9.24 -18.76
C SER A 221 -2.29 8.27 -17.85
N ALA A 222 -2.99 7.18 -17.49
CA ALA A 222 -2.34 5.94 -17.13
C ALA A 222 -1.42 5.52 -18.30
N ASN A 223 -0.25 4.97 -17.98
CA ASN A 223 0.80 4.58 -18.93
C ASN A 223 1.61 5.74 -19.57
N THR A 224 1.96 6.77 -18.79
CA THR A 224 3.10 7.65 -19.14
C THR A 224 4.41 6.91 -18.93
N GLN A 225 4.83 6.12 -19.93
CA GLN A 225 6.15 5.50 -19.96
C GLN A 225 7.22 6.59 -19.76
N ARG A 226 8.03 6.47 -18.70
CA ARG A 226 9.19 7.35 -18.42
C ARG A 226 10.49 6.59 -18.75
N PRO A 227 10.75 6.20 -20.02
CA PRO A 227 11.85 5.29 -20.35
C PRO A 227 13.21 5.84 -19.96
N ASP A 228 13.42 7.16 -20.02
CA ASP A 228 14.68 7.80 -19.64
C ASP A 228 14.89 7.82 -18.11
N SER A 229 13.84 8.09 -17.33
CA SER A 229 13.92 8.04 -15.86
C SER A 229 14.12 6.59 -15.38
N PHE A 230 13.46 5.62 -16.00
CA PHE A 230 13.66 4.20 -15.70
C PHE A 230 15.04 3.70 -16.14
N ASN A 231 15.53 4.15 -17.29
CA ASN A 231 16.91 3.89 -17.75
C ASN A 231 17.94 4.41 -16.73
N LEU A 232 17.76 5.64 -16.25
CA LEU A 232 18.63 6.21 -15.21
C LEU A 232 18.48 5.48 -13.88
N LEU A 233 17.28 5.02 -13.51
CA LEU A 233 17.05 4.19 -12.32
C LEU A 233 17.85 2.88 -12.40
N LEU A 234 17.80 2.17 -13.52
CA LEU A 234 18.60 0.95 -13.74
C LEU A 234 20.11 1.24 -13.65
N LEU A 235 20.60 2.29 -14.31
CA LEU A 235 22.01 2.66 -14.25
C LEU A 235 22.46 3.08 -12.85
N ALA A 236 21.63 3.84 -12.13
CA ALA A 236 21.88 4.27 -10.76
C ALA A 236 21.88 3.09 -9.78
N TRP A 237 20.96 2.14 -9.95
CA TRP A 237 20.89 0.93 -9.13
C TRP A 237 22.10 0.02 -9.35
N ARG A 238 22.55 -0.13 -10.60
CA ARG A 238 23.81 -0.81 -10.94
C ARG A 238 25.00 -0.14 -10.25
N GLU A 239 25.13 1.19 -10.32
CA GLU A 239 26.20 1.95 -9.66
C GLU A 239 26.06 2.02 -8.13
N LEU A 240 24.88 1.69 -7.58
CA LEU A 240 24.65 1.54 -6.15
C LEU A 240 25.13 0.15 -5.65
N GLN A 241 24.92 -0.90 -6.44
CA GLN A 241 25.37 -2.26 -6.15
C GLN A 241 26.88 -2.47 -6.38
N LEU A 242 27.46 -1.75 -7.33
CA LEU A 242 28.90 -1.77 -7.62
C LEU A 242 29.72 -0.84 -6.70
N ALA A 243 29.09 0.05 -5.93
CA ALA A 243 29.78 0.86 -4.93
C ALA A 243 30.35 -0.05 -3.83
N SER A 244 31.54 0.28 -3.32
CA SER A 244 32.22 -0.51 -2.28
C SER A 244 31.30 -0.81 -1.10
N GLU A 245 31.24 -2.06 -0.63
CA GLU A 245 30.45 -2.44 0.54
C GLU A 245 30.89 -1.74 1.85
N ALA A 246 32.00 -0.99 1.83
CA ALA A 246 32.44 -0.12 2.92
C ALA A 246 31.92 1.33 2.84
N ASP A 247 31.33 1.76 1.70
CA ASP A 247 30.67 3.07 1.56
C ASP A 247 29.29 3.02 2.17
N ASP A 248 29.02 3.84 3.20
CA ASP A 248 27.74 3.97 3.92
C ASP A 248 26.52 4.10 2.99
N LEU A 249 26.70 4.61 1.77
CA LEU A 249 25.65 4.82 0.78
C LEU A 249 25.65 3.77 -0.35
N SER A 250 26.43 2.70 -0.23
CA SER A 250 26.35 1.52 -1.10
C SER A 250 25.06 0.72 -0.87
N PHE A 251 24.65 -0.07 -1.86
CA PHE A 251 23.47 -0.94 -1.74
C PHE A 251 23.55 -1.86 -0.51
N TYR A 252 24.75 -2.38 -0.21
CA TYR A 252 25.01 -3.23 0.94
C TYR A 252 24.78 -2.50 2.27
N GLN A 253 25.34 -1.29 2.42
CA GLN A 253 25.23 -0.51 3.65
C GLN A 253 23.80 0.02 3.87
N LEU A 254 23.08 0.39 2.81
CA LEU A 254 21.67 0.72 2.91
C LEU A 254 20.83 -0.51 3.32
N SER A 255 21.09 -1.67 2.71
CA SER A 255 20.38 -2.92 3.04
C SER A 255 20.64 -3.38 4.48
N ARG A 256 21.87 -3.21 5.00
CA ARG A 256 22.19 -3.61 6.39
C ARG A 256 21.47 -2.80 7.46
N ILE A 257 20.91 -1.62 7.15
CA ILE A 257 20.11 -0.86 8.12
C ILE A 257 18.91 -1.71 8.58
N HIS A 258 18.27 -2.41 7.64
CA HIS A 258 17.17 -3.33 7.95
C HIS A 258 17.63 -4.49 8.83
N GLY A 259 18.75 -5.12 8.47
CA GLY A 259 19.10 -6.46 8.94
C GLY A 259 20.56 -6.65 9.37
N ALA A 260 21.12 -7.81 9.02
CA ALA A 260 22.50 -8.17 9.31
C ALA A 260 23.46 -7.65 8.20
N PRO A 261 24.74 -7.40 8.51
CA PRO A 261 25.37 -7.53 9.82
C PRO A 261 24.97 -6.39 10.76
N PHE A 262 24.63 -6.73 12.00
CA PHE A 262 24.14 -5.76 12.99
C PHE A 262 25.27 -4.85 13.47
N GLY A 263 25.17 -3.56 13.17
CA GLY A 263 26.13 -2.54 13.57
C GLY A 263 25.58 -1.14 13.35
N PRO A 264 26.23 -0.12 13.92
CA PRO A 264 25.80 1.26 13.75
C PRO A 264 25.90 1.66 12.27
N TRP A 265 24.92 2.41 11.77
CA TRP A 265 24.99 3.10 10.49
C TRP A 265 24.86 4.60 10.76
N GLN A 266 25.88 5.38 10.38
CA GLN A 266 26.00 6.82 10.69
C GLN A 266 25.70 7.20 12.16
N MET A 267 26.05 6.30 13.07
CA MET A 267 25.92 6.45 14.52
C MET A 267 27.25 6.12 15.21
N PRO A 268 27.49 6.60 16.45
CA PRO A 268 28.71 6.27 17.18
C PRO A 268 28.89 4.76 17.39
N GLU A 269 30.13 4.26 17.38
CA GLU A 269 30.43 2.84 17.65
C GLU A 269 30.04 2.38 19.06
N GLN A 270 30.12 3.31 20.01
CA GLN A 270 29.73 3.09 21.41
C GLN A 270 28.31 3.64 21.63
N GLY A 271 27.45 2.81 22.19
CA GLY A 271 26.07 3.16 22.53
C GLY A 271 25.34 1.98 23.17
N ASN A 272 24.15 2.24 23.72
CA ASN A 272 23.26 1.20 24.20
C ASN A 272 22.55 0.56 23.00
N TYR A 273 23.15 -0.46 22.41
CA TYR A 273 22.67 -1.12 21.19
C TYR A 273 22.33 -2.60 21.41
N ASN A 274 21.23 -3.07 20.83
CA ASN A 274 20.95 -4.50 20.72
C ASN A 274 21.63 -5.10 19.47
N ARG A 275 22.86 -5.61 19.64
CA ARG A 275 23.66 -6.25 18.56
C ARG A 275 23.15 -7.64 18.15
N GLN A 276 21.86 -7.94 18.34
CA GLN A 276 21.20 -9.20 17.93
C GLN A 276 20.03 -8.98 16.97
N VAL A 277 19.72 -7.73 16.60
CA VAL A 277 18.66 -7.34 15.66
C VAL A 277 19.09 -6.13 14.82
N GLY A 278 18.41 -5.86 13.70
CA GLY A 278 18.62 -4.66 12.89
C GLY A 278 17.85 -3.43 13.39
N TYR A 279 17.85 -2.33 12.63
CA TYR A 279 17.09 -1.14 12.99
C TYR A 279 15.59 -1.26 12.69
N CYS A 280 15.20 -2.15 11.78
CA CYS A 280 13.82 -2.30 11.32
C CYS A 280 12.84 -2.52 12.48
N THR A 281 11.71 -1.83 12.43
CA THR A 281 10.62 -2.01 13.40
C THR A 281 9.61 -2.98 12.80
N HIS A 282 9.35 -4.10 13.47
CA HIS A 282 8.38 -5.12 13.04
C HIS A 282 7.51 -5.53 14.22
N HIS A 283 6.22 -5.81 13.95
CA HIS A 283 5.17 -6.05 14.93
C HIS A 283 5.09 -4.91 15.96
N SER A 284 5.29 -3.68 15.48
CA SER A 284 5.30 -2.42 16.23
C SER A 284 4.44 -1.40 15.49
N VAL A 285 3.81 -0.50 16.24
CA VAL A 285 2.96 0.57 15.68
C VAL A 285 3.74 1.54 14.78
N ILE A 286 5.07 1.63 14.92
CA ILE A 286 5.94 2.42 14.05
C ILE A 286 6.46 1.64 12.81
N PHE A 287 5.96 0.44 12.51
CA PHE A 287 6.31 -0.35 11.31
C PHE A 287 6.21 0.45 10.01
N LEU A 288 5.01 0.89 9.62
CA LEU A 288 4.84 1.70 8.39
C LEU A 288 5.58 3.05 8.46
N PRO A 289 5.48 3.85 9.56
CA PRO A 289 6.23 5.09 9.71
C PRO A 289 7.75 4.95 9.54
N TRP A 290 8.37 3.86 10.00
CA TRP A 290 9.82 3.64 9.93
C TRP A 290 10.29 3.31 8.51
N HIS A 291 9.51 2.56 7.74
CA HIS A 291 9.89 2.15 6.39
C HIS A 291 9.80 3.31 5.36
N ARG A 292 8.99 4.35 5.61
CA ARG A 292 8.93 5.56 4.76
C ARG A 292 10.28 6.30 4.63
N PRO A 293 10.94 6.77 5.70
CA PRO A 293 12.27 7.39 5.61
C PRO A 293 13.37 6.41 5.17
N PHE A 294 13.19 5.10 5.37
CA PHE A 294 14.10 4.09 4.81
C PHE A 294 14.07 4.06 3.27
N LEU A 295 12.88 4.12 2.67
CA LEU A 295 12.70 4.23 1.22
C LEU A 295 13.23 5.57 0.68
N LEU A 296 13.01 6.68 1.39
CA LEU A 296 13.53 8.00 1.01
C LEU A 296 15.07 8.03 0.98
N LEU A 297 15.74 7.34 1.90
CA LEU A 297 17.21 7.24 1.92
C LEU A 297 17.75 6.53 0.66
N LEU A 298 17.09 5.45 0.22
CA LEU A 298 17.43 4.79 -1.05
C LEU A 298 17.14 5.72 -2.24
N GLU A 299 15.93 6.30 -2.31
CA GLU A 299 15.47 7.14 -3.40
C GLU A 299 16.37 8.36 -3.61
N GLN A 300 16.72 9.06 -2.54
CA GLN A 300 17.66 10.18 -2.57
C GLN A 300 19.07 9.77 -3.05
N THR A 301 19.49 8.53 -2.78
CA THR A 301 20.80 8.02 -3.19
C THR A 301 20.80 7.59 -4.65
N LEU A 302 19.71 6.98 -5.13
CA LEU A 302 19.49 6.69 -6.55
C LEU A 302 19.37 7.97 -7.37
N TYR A 303 18.63 9.00 -6.90
CA TYR A 303 18.53 10.30 -7.54
C TYR A 303 19.90 10.98 -7.71
N ARG A 304 20.74 10.98 -6.66
CA ARG A 304 22.11 11.51 -6.74
C ARG A 304 22.94 10.80 -7.82
N LYS A 305 22.97 9.46 -7.79
CA LYS A 305 23.66 8.66 -8.81
C LYS A 305 23.09 8.90 -10.23
N ALA A 306 21.77 8.97 -10.38
CA ALA A 306 21.13 9.28 -11.66
C ALA A 306 21.55 10.66 -12.21
N ARG A 307 21.68 11.68 -11.35
CA ARG A 307 22.20 13.00 -11.75
C ARG A 307 23.70 12.98 -12.05
N GLU A 308 24.50 12.20 -11.35
CA GLU A 308 25.92 11.97 -11.68
C GLU A 308 26.04 11.32 -13.06
N ILE A 309 25.28 10.25 -13.32
CA ILE A 309 25.18 9.56 -14.61
C ILE A 309 24.74 10.52 -15.73
N ALA A 310 23.65 11.28 -15.51
CA ALA A 310 23.12 12.25 -16.44
C ALA A 310 24.16 13.33 -16.81
N ASN A 311 24.95 13.80 -15.85
CA ASN A 311 26.01 14.79 -16.08
C ASN A 311 27.21 14.26 -16.88
N ARG A 312 27.39 12.94 -17.01
CA ARG A 312 28.43 12.33 -17.86
C ARG A 312 28.03 12.28 -19.33
N PHE A 313 26.77 12.53 -19.69
CA PHE A 313 26.38 12.72 -21.10
C PHE A 313 26.81 14.09 -21.63
N SER A 314 26.91 14.21 -22.95
CA SER A 314 27.23 15.44 -23.68
C SER A 314 26.08 15.91 -24.58
N GLY A 315 25.99 17.22 -24.84
CA GLY A 315 24.99 17.80 -25.75
C GLY A 315 23.55 17.54 -25.30
N ASP A 316 22.63 17.38 -26.25
CA ASP A 316 21.19 17.20 -26.00
C ASP A 316 20.87 16.00 -25.10
N ALA A 317 21.68 14.94 -25.16
CA ALA A 317 21.55 13.78 -24.28
C ALA A 317 21.74 14.16 -22.81
N ARG A 318 22.62 15.11 -22.49
CA ARG A 318 22.79 15.64 -21.13
C ARG A 318 21.55 16.36 -20.65
N THR A 319 20.98 17.23 -21.48
CA THR A 319 19.75 17.97 -21.16
C THR A 319 18.57 17.01 -20.94
N ARG A 320 18.41 16.05 -21.85
CA ARG A 320 17.39 14.99 -21.79
C ARG A 320 17.49 14.16 -20.50
N PHE A 321 18.67 13.63 -20.19
CA PHE A 321 18.85 12.79 -19.00
C PHE A 321 18.88 13.60 -17.68
N LEU A 322 19.24 14.88 -17.69
CA LEU A 322 19.06 15.74 -16.50
C LEU A 322 17.57 15.95 -16.21
N ALA A 323 16.76 16.30 -17.22
CA ALA A 323 15.31 16.41 -17.05
C ALA A 323 14.66 15.09 -16.60
N ALA A 324 15.13 13.95 -17.13
CA ALA A 324 14.65 12.64 -16.72
C ALA A 324 15.06 12.25 -15.28
N ALA A 325 16.19 12.76 -14.78
CA ALA A 325 16.62 12.56 -13.40
C ALA A 325 15.75 13.36 -12.42
N ASP A 326 15.37 14.59 -12.78
CA ASP A 326 14.38 15.44 -12.08
C ASP A 326 12.91 14.97 -12.33
N SER A 327 12.74 13.66 -12.51
CA SER A 327 11.47 12.94 -12.59
C SER A 327 11.59 11.48 -12.11
N LEU A 328 12.73 11.11 -11.51
CA LEU A 328 13.04 9.77 -11.04
C LEU A 328 12.49 9.57 -9.63
N ARG A 329 11.65 8.54 -9.47
CA ARG A 329 11.19 8.05 -8.17
C ARG A 329 11.22 6.52 -8.14
N LEU A 330 11.13 5.96 -6.93
CA LEU A 330 11.09 4.52 -6.72
C LEU A 330 9.79 3.93 -7.28
N PRO A 331 9.88 2.83 -8.05
CA PRO A 331 8.71 2.05 -8.44
C PRO A 331 8.10 1.29 -7.26
N TYR A 332 6.79 1.02 -7.32
CA TYR A 332 6.10 0.08 -6.44
C TYR A 332 5.63 -1.16 -7.20
N TRP A 333 5.52 -2.28 -6.46
CA TRP A 333 4.93 -3.52 -6.96
C TRP A 333 3.60 -3.77 -6.25
N ASP A 334 2.49 -3.49 -6.96
CA ASP A 334 1.15 -3.75 -6.45
C ASP A 334 0.78 -5.23 -6.60
N TRP A 335 1.15 -6.00 -5.58
CA TRP A 335 0.83 -7.41 -5.45
C TRP A 335 -0.67 -7.68 -5.17
N SER A 336 -1.54 -6.66 -5.03
CA SER A 336 -2.99 -6.83 -4.91
C SER A 336 -3.77 -6.36 -6.14
N ASP A 337 -3.10 -5.83 -7.17
CA ASP A 337 -3.75 -5.36 -8.41
C ASP A 337 -4.43 -6.52 -9.18
N PRO A 338 -5.66 -6.31 -9.71
CA PRO A 338 -6.41 -7.36 -10.40
C PRO A 338 -5.98 -7.67 -11.84
N ASN A 339 -5.13 -6.84 -12.44
CA ASN A 339 -4.55 -7.09 -13.76
C ASN A 339 -3.28 -7.95 -13.61
N THR A 340 -2.47 -7.68 -12.59
CA THR A 340 -1.22 -8.42 -12.30
C THR A 340 -1.45 -9.72 -11.54
N GLN A 341 -2.49 -9.78 -10.71
CA GLN A 341 -2.86 -10.92 -9.86
C GLN A 341 -1.71 -11.41 -8.96
N SER A 342 -0.85 -10.49 -8.49
CA SER A 342 0.38 -10.79 -7.73
C SER A 342 1.55 -11.40 -8.53
N HIS A 343 1.54 -11.43 -9.86
CA HIS A 343 2.72 -11.86 -10.62
C HIS A 343 3.97 -11.05 -10.24
N ILE A 344 5.12 -11.73 -10.16
CA ILE A 344 6.41 -11.06 -9.99
C ILE A 344 6.69 -10.26 -11.27
N PRO A 345 7.10 -8.99 -11.18
CA PRO A 345 7.37 -8.21 -12.37
C PRO A 345 8.42 -8.85 -13.27
N THR A 346 8.13 -8.97 -14.56
CA THR A 346 9.03 -9.56 -15.56
C THR A 346 10.41 -8.88 -15.58
N ILE A 347 10.44 -7.57 -15.38
CA ILE A 347 11.66 -6.76 -15.26
C ILE A 347 12.47 -7.05 -13.98
N VAL A 348 11.92 -7.76 -13.00
CA VAL A 348 12.58 -8.19 -11.74
C VAL A 348 13.06 -9.66 -11.83
N THR A 349 12.68 -10.41 -12.87
CA THR A 349 13.15 -11.78 -13.13
C THR A 349 14.07 -11.88 -14.35
N ALA A 350 14.00 -10.93 -15.29
CA ALA A 350 14.87 -10.82 -16.46
C ALA A 350 16.37 -10.83 -16.09
N ALA A 351 17.19 -11.62 -16.79
CA ALA A 351 18.63 -11.73 -16.50
C ALA A 351 19.44 -10.47 -16.87
N THR A 352 19.02 -9.79 -17.95
CA THR A 352 19.67 -8.62 -18.52
C THR A 352 18.63 -7.58 -18.91
N VAL A 353 19.03 -6.31 -18.98
CA VAL A 353 18.20 -5.19 -19.42
C VAL A 353 18.97 -4.33 -20.43
N SER A 354 18.26 -3.74 -21.39
CA SER A 354 18.85 -2.78 -22.34
C SER A 354 18.76 -1.36 -21.78
N VAL A 355 19.84 -0.60 -21.91
CA VAL A 355 20.01 0.76 -21.36
C VAL A 355 20.73 1.67 -22.34
N ILE A 356 20.52 2.98 -22.23
CA ILE A 356 21.31 4.02 -22.89
C ILE A 356 22.22 4.63 -21.81
N GLN A 357 23.53 4.46 -21.94
CA GLN A 357 24.52 4.97 -20.99
C GLN A 357 25.51 5.94 -21.67
N PRO A 358 26.22 6.81 -20.91
CA PRO A 358 27.22 7.70 -21.49
C PRO A 358 28.45 6.91 -21.91
N GLY A 359 28.82 7.00 -23.19
CA GLY A 359 30.07 6.46 -23.74
C GLY A 359 31.30 7.33 -23.36
N PRO A 360 32.51 6.98 -23.84
CA PRO A 360 33.76 7.63 -23.44
C PRO A 360 33.81 9.15 -23.60
N ASN A 361 33.09 9.69 -24.60
CA ASN A 361 33.03 11.13 -24.89
C ASN A 361 31.70 11.78 -24.42
N GLY A 362 30.89 11.07 -23.62
CA GLY A 362 29.55 11.50 -23.21
C GLY A 362 28.43 11.31 -24.26
N ALA A 363 28.75 10.82 -25.45
CA ALA A 363 27.74 10.43 -26.43
C ALA A 363 26.87 9.27 -25.89
N PRO A 364 25.56 9.25 -26.14
CA PRO A 364 24.70 8.15 -25.70
C PRO A 364 25.00 6.86 -26.47
N VAL A 365 25.16 5.75 -25.75
CA VAL A 365 25.42 4.41 -26.31
C VAL A 365 24.39 3.42 -25.75
N GLY A 366 23.74 2.67 -26.64
CA GLY A 366 22.85 1.57 -26.27
C GLY A 366 23.65 0.33 -25.89
N GLU A 367 23.35 -0.26 -24.74
CA GLU A 367 24.10 -1.34 -24.09
C GLU A 367 23.18 -2.35 -23.41
N THR A 368 23.64 -3.60 -23.27
CA THR A 368 22.91 -4.66 -22.55
C THR A 368 23.68 -5.03 -21.30
N ILE A 369 23.06 -4.81 -20.14
CA ILE A 369 23.71 -4.96 -18.83
C ILE A 369 23.05 -6.09 -18.02
N PRO A 370 23.79 -6.73 -17.08
CA PRO A 370 23.17 -7.56 -16.04
C PRO A 370 22.10 -6.76 -15.29
N ASN A 371 20.93 -7.37 -15.06
CA ASN A 371 19.80 -6.66 -14.47
C ASN A 371 20.01 -6.38 -12.97
N PRO A 372 20.13 -5.11 -12.54
CA PRO A 372 20.36 -4.76 -11.14
C PRO A 372 19.13 -5.01 -10.25
N LEU A 373 17.93 -5.12 -10.83
CA LEU A 373 16.69 -5.44 -10.11
C LEU A 373 16.48 -6.94 -9.90
N LYS A 374 17.26 -7.81 -10.55
CA LYS A 374 17.10 -9.27 -10.43
C LYS A 374 17.58 -9.80 -9.09
N SER A 375 18.77 -9.39 -8.67
CA SER A 375 19.45 -9.93 -7.49
C SER A 375 20.64 -9.06 -7.12
N TYR A 376 20.97 -8.95 -5.83
CA TYR A 376 22.25 -8.41 -5.41
C TYR A 376 23.31 -9.51 -5.34
N THR A 377 24.56 -9.18 -5.68
CA THR A 377 25.72 -10.07 -5.53
C THR A 377 26.72 -9.43 -4.58
N PHE A 378 26.96 -10.08 -3.44
CA PHE A 378 27.90 -9.65 -2.40
C PHE A 378 29.33 -9.64 -2.95
N GLN A 379 30.08 -8.58 -2.68
CA GLN A 379 31.38 -8.34 -3.34
C GLN A 379 32.50 -9.21 -2.77
N SER A 380 32.44 -9.58 -1.47
CA SER A 380 33.39 -10.51 -0.84
C SER A 380 32.70 -11.66 -0.10
N ALA A 381 33.49 -12.66 0.31
CA ALA A 381 33.00 -13.73 1.18
C ALA A 381 32.91 -13.25 2.64
N ASP A 382 33.80 -12.32 3.03
CA ASP A 382 33.86 -11.75 4.37
C ASP A 382 32.60 -10.92 4.70
N SER A 383 32.00 -10.30 3.69
CA SER A 383 30.73 -9.56 3.76
C SER A 383 29.59 -10.42 4.31
N ILE A 384 29.54 -11.70 3.92
CA ILE A 384 28.53 -12.66 4.37
C ILE A 384 29.04 -13.64 5.44
N ALA A 385 30.32 -13.60 5.81
CA ALA A 385 30.92 -14.57 6.73
C ALA A 385 30.29 -14.56 8.14
N SER A 386 29.63 -13.46 8.52
CA SER A 386 28.89 -13.33 9.79
C SER A 386 27.43 -13.81 9.73
N PHE A 387 26.93 -14.21 8.55
CA PHE A 387 25.54 -14.60 8.35
C PHE A 387 25.29 -16.04 8.88
N TRP A 388 24.02 -16.41 9.05
CA TRP A 388 23.65 -17.73 9.55
C TRP A 388 23.37 -18.72 8.41
N GLN A 389 23.64 -20.00 8.66
CA GLN A 389 23.29 -21.11 7.76
C GLN A 389 23.81 -20.90 6.32
N ASN A 390 22.95 -21.09 5.32
CA ASN A 390 23.33 -20.97 3.91
C ASN A 390 23.58 -19.52 3.45
N PHE A 391 23.08 -18.52 4.19
CA PHE A 391 23.32 -17.11 3.88
C PHE A 391 24.80 -16.71 3.99
N ALA A 392 25.61 -17.44 4.77
CA ALA A 392 27.06 -17.29 4.80
C ALA A 392 27.80 -17.90 3.58
N ARG A 393 27.07 -18.46 2.62
CA ARG A 393 27.62 -19.13 1.41
C ARG A 393 27.04 -18.58 0.12
N TRP A 394 25.78 -18.14 0.14
CA TRP A 394 25.11 -17.58 -1.03
C TRP A 394 25.64 -16.17 -1.34
N ARG A 395 26.52 -16.10 -2.34
CA ARG A 395 27.11 -14.84 -2.84
C ARG A 395 26.14 -13.96 -3.62
N THR A 396 24.93 -14.44 -3.89
CA THR A 396 23.87 -13.72 -4.61
C THR A 396 22.55 -13.95 -3.88
N THR A 397 21.65 -12.97 -3.90
CA THR A 397 20.31 -13.10 -3.30
C THR A 397 19.45 -14.09 -4.09
N LEU A 398 18.75 -14.96 -3.37
CA LEU A 398 17.95 -16.05 -3.94
C LEU A 398 16.52 -16.03 -3.40
N ARG A 399 15.57 -16.37 -4.28
CA ARG A 399 14.12 -16.51 -4.05
C ARG A 399 13.73 -17.97 -4.21
N GLN A 400 12.93 -18.50 -3.29
CA GLN A 400 12.57 -19.93 -3.20
C GLN A 400 13.75 -20.89 -3.50
N PRO A 401 14.93 -20.75 -2.84
CA PRO A 401 16.13 -21.47 -3.25
C PRO A 401 16.00 -22.99 -3.11
N THR A 402 16.52 -23.72 -4.08
CA THR A 402 16.79 -25.15 -3.92
C THR A 402 17.88 -25.39 -2.87
N ASN A 403 17.97 -26.62 -2.35
CA ASN A 403 19.08 -27.05 -1.48
C ASN A 403 20.47 -26.84 -2.11
N GLY A 404 20.56 -26.73 -3.44
CA GLY A 404 21.79 -26.43 -4.18
C GLY A 404 22.15 -24.94 -4.27
N GLY A 405 21.30 -24.03 -3.76
CA GLY A 405 21.51 -22.59 -3.86
C GLY A 405 21.15 -22.00 -5.23
N VAL A 406 20.11 -22.53 -5.87
CA VAL A 406 19.58 -22.01 -7.15
C VAL A 406 18.20 -21.37 -6.90
N THR A 407 18.01 -20.13 -7.36
CA THR A 407 16.73 -19.40 -7.28
C THR A 407 15.63 -20.08 -8.11
N GLN A 408 14.39 -20.06 -7.64
CA GLN A 408 13.22 -20.63 -8.33
C GLN A 408 12.13 -19.56 -8.50
N GLU A 409 12.35 -18.64 -9.45
CA GLU A 409 11.43 -17.53 -9.73
C GLU A 409 10.01 -18.03 -10.07
N ASP A 410 9.89 -19.18 -10.73
CA ASP A 410 8.61 -19.81 -11.11
C ASP A 410 7.85 -20.38 -9.90
N VAL A 411 8.57 -20.88 -8.88
CA VAL A 411 7.97 -21.31 -7.60
C VAL A 411 7.52 -20.09 -6.80
N ALA A 412 8.31 -19.02 -6.79
CA ALA A 412 7.97 -17.77 -6.11
C ALA A 412 6.71 -17.13 -6.73
N ASP A 413 6.68 -16.99 -8.06
CA ASP A 413 5.54 -16.45 -8.80
C ASP A 413 4.27 -17.30 -8.61
N ARG A 414 4.35 -18.63 -8.77
CA ARG A 414 3.20 -19.52 -8.51
C ARG A 414 2.70 -19.44 -7.06
N THR A 415 3.59 -19.26 -6.08
CA THR A 415 3.18 -19.12 -4.67
C THR A 415 2.46 -17.80 -4.43
N LEU A 416 2.91 -16.71 -5.05
CA LEU A 416 2.23 -15.41 -5.00
C LEU A 416 0.86 -15.49 -5.65
N GLN A 417 0.76 -16.03 -6.87
CA GLN A 417 -0.49 -16.27 -7.58
C GLN A 417 -1.50 -17.06 -6.74
N ASN A 418 -1.06 -18.14 -6.11
CA ASN A 418 -1.93 -19.00 -5.30
C ASN A 418 -2.54 -18.28 -4.08
N GLY A 419 -1.86 -17.25 -3.53
CA GLY A 419 -2.39 -16.42 -2.45
C GLY A 419 -3.18 -15.16 -2.89
N TYR A 420 -3.19 -14.83 -4.19
CA TYR A 420 -3.70 -13.54 -4.70
C TYR A 420 -5.12 -13.18 -4.25
N ALA A 421 -6.08 -14.10 -4.41
CA ALA A 421 -7.49 -13.81 -4.11
C ALA A 421 -7.69 -13.41 -2.64
N ASN A 422 -7.01 -14.13 -1.74
CA ASN A 422 -6.99 -13.83 -0.30
C ASN A 422 -6.30 -12.50 -0.02
N ARG A 423 -5.11 -12.31 -0.60
CA ARG A 423 -4.26 -11.14 -0.42
C ARG A 423 -4.97 -9.84 -0.78
N ARG A 424 -5.65 -9.83 -1.94
CA ARG A 424 -6.43 -8.69 -2.42
C ARG A 424 -7.60 -8.37 -1.51
N GLN A 425 -8.38 -9.38 -1.11
CA GLN A 425 -9.54 -9.18 -0.24
C GLN A 425 -9.12 -8.77 1.19
N SER A 426 -8.01 -9.30 1.71
CA SER A 426 -7.40 -8.86 2.97
C SER A 426 -6.90 -7.41 2.91
N THR A 427 -6.30 -7.00 1.79
CA THR A 427 -5.91 -5.59 1.54
C THR A 427 -7.13 -4.68 1.54
N TYR A 428 -8.21 -5.07 0.86
CA TYR A 428 -9.45 -4.30 0.79
C TYR A 428 -10.10 -4.11 2.16
N LEU A 429 -10.24 -5.19 2.93
CA LEU A 429 -10.83 -5.16 4.27
C LEU A 429 -9.97 -4.38 5.28
N ALA A 430 -8.64 -4.32 5.11
CA ALA A 430 -7.78 -3.54 5.98
C ALA A 430 -8.10 -2.04 5.93
N PHE A 431 -8.44 -1.48 4.77
CA PHE A 431 -8.82 -0.06 4.65
C PHE A 431 -10.07 0.32 5.45
N SER A 432 -10.94 -0.66 5.76
CA SER A 432 -12.15 -0.48 6.57
C SER A 432 -11.90 -0.43 8.08
N LEU A 433 -10.68 -0.67 8.55
CA LEU A 433 -10.34 -0.61 9.97
C LEU A 433 -10.27 0.85 10.43
N ALA A 434 -10.92 1.18 11.54
CA ALA A 434 -11.12 2.58 11.98
C ALA A 434 -9.90 3.23 12.65
N ARG A 435 -8.82 2.47 12.92
CA ARG A 435 -7.63 2.92 13.64
C ARG A 435 -6.38 2.61 12.85
N PHE A 436 -5.47 3.57 12.77
CA PHE A 436 -4.22 3.45 12.01
C PHE A 436 -3.39 2.24 12.48
N ASN A 437 -3.29 2.02 13.79
CA ASN A 437 -2.58 0.87 14.35
C ASN A 437 -3.16 -0.48 13.88
N ASP A 438 -4.49 -0.53 13.67
CA ASP A 438 -5.17 -1.76 13.29
C ASP A 438 -5.03 -2.02 11.78
N PHE A 439 -5.15 -0.97 10.96
CA PHE A 439 -4.76 -1.01 9.54
C PHE A 439 -3.30 -1.45 9.37
N ALA A 440 -2.38 -0.82 10.09
CA ALA A 440 -0.94 -1.05 9.94
C ALA A 440 -0.56 -2.51 10.24
N ALA A 441 -1.09 -3.09 11.32
CA ALA A 441 -0.83 -4.48 11.66
C ALA A 441 -1.57 -5.48 10.75
N SER A 442 -2.77 -5.15 10.28
CA SER A 442 -3.48 -5.95 9.28
C SER A 442 -2.69 -6.02 7.96
N ILE A 443 -2.12 -4.90 7.52
CA ILE A 443 -1.29 -4.80 6.31
C ILE A 443 0.11 -5.39 6.52
N GLU A 444 0.70 -5.31 7.73
CA GLU A 444 1.93 -6.02 8.09
C GLU A 444 1.78 -7.55 7.92
N SER A 445 0.64 -8.13 8.32
CA SER A 445 0.38 -9.56 8.09
C SER A 445 0.36 -9.95 6.61
N VAL A 446 -0.05 -9.05 5.72
CA VAL A 446 -0.08 -9.31 4.27
C VAL A 446 1.31 -9.10 3.66
N HIS A 447 2.09 -8.16 4.19
CA HIS A 447 3.52 -8.02 3.91
C HIS A 447 4.32 -9.27 4.26
N ASP A 448 4.08 -9.84 5.44
CA ASP A 448 4.75 -11.06 5.89
C ASP A 448 4.45 -12.24 4.96
N GLU A 449 3.22 -12.33 4.45
CA GLU A 449 2.81 -13.31 3.44
C GLU A 449 3.61 -13.16 2.13
N VAL A 450 3.76 -11.93 1.60
CA VAL A 450 4.54 -11.65 0.38
C VAL A 450 6.03 -11.96 0.57
N HIS A 451 6.60 -11.59 1.73
CA HIS A 451 7.96 -11.95 2.11
C HIS A 451 8.18 -13.47 2.17
N GLY A 452 7.22 -14.22 2.72
CA GLY A 452 7.20 -15.69 2.72
C GLY A 452 7.11 -16.28 1.32
N ALA A 453 6.17 -15.79 0.50
CA ALA A 453 5.90 -16.28 -0.85
C ALA A 453 7.07 -16.07 -1.81
N VAL A 454 7.71 -14.89 -1.78
CA VAL A 454 8.92 -14.60 -2.59
C VAL A 454 10.13 -15.37 -2.09
N GLY A 455 10.38 -15.38 -0.78
CA GLY A 455 11.65 -15.90 -0.25
C GLY A 455 11.67 -17.42 -0.05
N GLY A 456 10.65 -18.03 0.54
CA GLY A 456 10.71 -19.40 1.04
C GLY A 456 11.82 -19.59 2.07
N GLN A 457 12.87 -20.33 1.70
CA GLN A 457 14.12 -20.44 2.49
C GLN A 457 15.20 -19.43 2.04
N GLY A 458 14.82 -18.47 1.21
CA GLY A 458 15.68 -17.45 0.60
C GLY A 458 15.65 -16.11 1.33
N HIS A 459 16.26 -15.10 0.71
CA HIS A 459 16.61 -13.86 1.38
C HIS A 459 15.37 -13.07 1.82
N MET A 460 14.35 -13.02 0.97
CA MET A 460 13.11 -12.27 1.25
C MET A 460 12.31 -12.77 2.47
N THR A 461 12.49 -14.00 2.97
CA THR A 461 11.70 -14.51 4.12
C THR A 461 12.37 -14.30 5.49
N TYR A 462 13.63 -13.86 5.51
CA TYR A 462 14.38 -13.69 6.75
C TYR A 462 14.71 -12.21 6.96
N VAL A 463 14.18 -11.63 8.04
CA VAL A 463 14.34 -10.19 8.38
C VAL A 463 15.80 -9.71 8.31
N PRO A 464 16.82 -10.49 8.74
CA PRO A 464 18.21 -10.05 8.62
C PRO A 464 18.73 -9.89 7.18
N TYR A 465 18.06 -10.44 6.16
CA TYR A 465 18.59 -10.54 4.80
C TYR A 465 17.66 -10.01 3.70
N SER A 466 16.39 -9.76 3.99
CA SER A 466 15.39 -9.43 2.98
C SER A 466 15.74 -8.18 2.15
N ALA A 467 16.23 -7.12 2.80
CA ALA A 467 16.59 -5.85 2.13
C ALA A 467 17.69 -5.96 1.06
N TYR A 468 18.51 -7.03 1.07
CA TYR A 468 19.49 -7.25 0.00
C TYR A 468 18.85 -7.67 -1.33
N ASP A 469 17.65 -8.26 -1.33
CA ASP A 469 16.97 -8.57 -2.59
C ASP A 469 16.35 -7.27 -3.16
N PRO A 470 16.67 -6.84 -4.39
CA PRO A 470 16.11 -5.60 -4.95
C PRO A 470 14.58 -5.52 -4.93
N ILE A 471 13.86 -6.65 -4.98
CA ILE A 471 12.38 -6.67 -4.92
C ILE A 471 11.83 -6.21 -3.55
N PHE A 472 12.62 -6.29 -2.48
CA PHE A 472 12.29 -5.74 -1.16
C PHE A 472 11.80 -4.30 -1.26
N TRP A 473 12.54 -3.48 -2.00
CA TRP A 473 12.32 -2.05 -2.08
C TRP A 473 11.07 -1.70 -2.87
N LEU A 474 10.73 -2.47 -3.90
CA LEU A 474 9.49 -2.35 -4.67
C LEU A 474 8.27 -2.81 -3.85
N HIS A 475 8.44 -3.87 -3.05
CA HIS A 475 7.44 -4.35 -2.11
C HIS A 475 7.15 -3.30 -1.01
N HIS A 476 8.18 -2.80 -0.34
CA HIS A 476 8.07 -1.75 0.69
C HIS A 476 7.59 -0.41 0.10
N CYS A 477 7.89 -0.11 -1.15
CA CYS A 477 7.30 1.03 -1.86
C CYS A 477 5.77 0.90 -1.99
N ASN A 478 5.22 -0.30 -2.18
CA ASN A 478 3.77 -0.53 -2.13
C ASN A 478 3.21 -0.43 -0.70
N MET A 479 3.96 -0.85 0.32
CA MET A 479 3.56 -0.68 1.73
C MET A 479 3.37 0.81 2.09
N ASP A 480 4.28 1.64 1.61
CA ASP A 480 4.20 3.09 1.75
C ASP A 480 3.03 3.72 0.96
N ARG A 481 2.73 3.19 -0.23
CA ARG A 481 1.54 3.55 -1.02
C ARG A 481 0.26 3.24 -0.27
N LEU A 482 0.12 2.03 0.26
CA LEU A 482 -1.05 1.62 1.06
C LEU A 482 -1.20 2.52 2.31
N MET A 483 -0.09 2.87 2.98
CA MET A 483 -0.09 3.85 4.08
C MET A 483 -0.62 5.22 3.63
N ALA A 484 -0.12 5.77 2.52
CA ALA A 484 -0.58 7.06 2.00
C ALA A 484 -2.08 7.03 1.61
N MET A 485 -2.54 5.94 0.98
CA MET A 485 -3.94 5.73 0.62
C MET A 485 -4.84 5.70 1.86
N TYR A 486 -4.43 4.99 2.92
CA TYR A 486 -5.18 4.94 4.17
C TYR A 486 -5.23 6.30 4.86
N GLN A 487 -4.10 7.02 4.94
CA GLN A 487 -4.02 8.36 5.52
C GLN A 487 -4.89 9.39 4.77
N SER A 488 -5.16 9.18 3.49
CA SER A 488 -6.07 10.02 2.71
C SER A 488 -7.54 9.61 2.91
N ALA A 489 -7.82 8.31 2.90
CA ALA A 489 -9.18 7.78 3.12
C ALA A 489 -9.71 8.07 4.54
N GLN A 490 -8.81 8.08 5.54
CA GLN A 490 -9.11 8.24 6.97
C GLN A 490 -8.21 9.31 7.64
N PRO A 491 -8.35 10.61 7.30
CA PRO A 491 -7.46 11.70 7.73
C PRO A 491 -7.30 11.88 9.24
N ASN A 492 -8.34 11.54 10.00
CA ASN A 492 -8.42 11.80 11.44
C ASN A 492 -7.89 10.62 12.27
N THR A 493 -7.22 9.66 11.64
CA THR A 493 -6.65 8.49 12.30
C THR A 493 -5.14 8.61 12.36
N PHE A 494 -4.58 8.39 13.55
CA PHE A 494 -3.16 8.61 13.84
C PHE A 494 -2.60 7.40 14.58
N LEU A 495 -1.26 7.31 14.64
CA LEU A 495 -0.58 6.32 15.46
C LEU A 495 -0.91 6.53 16.94
N GLU A 496 -1.39 5.49 17.58
CA GLU A 496 -1.63 5.46 19.04
C GLU A 496 -0.48 4.72 19.75
N PRO A 497 -0.07 5.14 20.96
CA PRO A 497 0.98 4.46 21.72
C PRO A 497 0.73 2.97 21.97
N ALA A 498 1.75 2.14 21.82
CA ALA A 498 1.72 0.72 22.15
C ALA A 498 3.06 0.22 22.69
N ASN A 499 3.10 -1.00 23.22
CA ASN A 499 4.33 -1.64 23.71
C ASN A 499 5.38 -1.71 22.58
N SER A 500 6.62 -1.30 22.87
CA SER A 500 7.68 -1.29 21.86
C SER A 500 8.18 -2.70 21.51
N VAL A 501 8.85 -2.80 20.36
CA VAL A 501 9.64 -3.97 19.98
C VAL A 501 11.11 -3.57 19.93
N PRO A 502 12.01 -4.23 20.70
CA PRO A 502 13.43 -3.89 20.71
C PRO A 502 14.09 -3.96 19.33
N THR A 503 14.65 -2.84 18.89
CA THR A 503 15.50 -2.73 17.68
C THR A 503 16.95 -2.46 18.04
N PHE A 504 17.85 -2.38 17.06
CA PHE A 504 19.28 -2.13 17.25
C PHE A 504 19.53 -0.88 18.10
N ALA A 505 18.93 0.26 17.71
CA ALA A 505 19.12 1.56 18.35
C ALA A 505 18.04 1.92 19.39
N ASN A 506 16.98 1.11 19.50
CA ASN A 506 15.97 1.24 20.56
C ASN A 506 15.78 -0.09 21.31
N PRO A 507 16.77 -0.52 22.13
CA PRO A 507 16.79 -1.87 22.70
C PRO A 507 15.85 -2.08 23.90
N SER A 508 15.38 -0.99 24.52
CA SER A 508 14.78 -1.00 25.87
C SER A 508 13.62 -0.03 26.08
N SER A 509 13.06 0.61 25.04
CA SER A 509 11.88 1.46 25.26
C SER A 509 10.69 0.63 25.77
N PRO A 510 9.89 1.13 26.73
CA PRO A 510 8.64 0.47 27.10
C PRO A 510 7.56 0.63 26.02
N LEU A 511 7.53 1.78 25.32
CA LEU A 511 6.48 2.15 24.39
C LEU A 511 7.06 2.70 23.07
N ASP A 512 6.36 2.41 21.97
CA ASP A 512 6.49 3.17 20.73
C ASP A 512 5.33 4.18 20.66
N THR A 513 5.66 5.44 20.35
CA THR A 513 4.73 6.57 20.28
C THR A 513 4.96 7.36 19.00
N VAL A 514 4.16 8.41 18.79
CA VAL A 514 4.33 9.29 17.63
C VAL A 514 5.67 10.04 17.64
N ASP A 515 6.25 10.25 18.83
CA ASP A 515 7.55 10.89 19.08
C ASP A 515 8.75 9.93 19.05
N THR A 516 8.54 8.61 18.96
CA THR A 516 9.66 7.65 18.95
C THR A 516 10.59 7.93 17.76
N PRO A 517 11.91 8.11 18.00
CA PRO A 517 12.88 8.30 16.92
C PRO A 517 12.95 7.09 15.99
N LEU A 518 12.76 7.34 14.70
CA LEU A 518 12.89 6.37 13.61
C LEU A 518 14.38 6.23 13.24
N TYR A 519 15.17 5.66 14.15
CA TYR A 519 16.60 5.46 13.94
C TYR A 519 16.89 4.57 12.71
N PRO A 520 17.95 4.82 11.92
CA PRO A 520 18.98 5.86 12.09
C PRO A 520 18.69 7.16 11.32
N PHE A 521 17.45 7.41 10.89
CA PHE A 521 17.15 8.47 9.94
C PHE A 521 17.13 9.86 10.58
N ARG A 522 17.90 10.80 10.02
CA ARG A 522 17.93 12.21 10.43
C ARG A 522 17.26 13.13 9.41
N GLN A 523 16.66 14.20 9.91
CA GLN A 523 16.18 15.34 9.13
C GLN A 523 17.34 16.29 8.81
N ARG A 524 17.10 17.27 7.94
CA ARG A 524 18.13 18.23 7.46
C ARG A 524 18.73 19.10 8.57
N ASP A 525 17.98 19.35 9.64
CA ASP A 525 18.43 20.09 10.83
C ASP A 525 19.23 19.23 11.81
N GLY A 526 19.41 17.93 11.51
CA GLY A 526 20.09 16.95 12.35
C GLY A 526 19.20 16.30 13.42
N SER A 527 17.94 16.71 13.57
CA SER A 527 16.97 16.01 14.42
C SER A 527 16.66 14.62 13.86
N TRP A 528 16.11 13.73 14.69
CA TRP A 528 15.65 12.43 14.23
C TRP A 528 14.31 12.57 13.48
N TRP A 529 14.06 11.68 12.54
CA TRP A 529 12.69 11.45 12.06
C TRP A 529 11.85 10.83 13.17
N THR A 530 10.57 11.21 13.25
CA THR A 530 9.56 10.58 14.11
C THR A 530 8.30 10.29 13.28
N SER A 531 7.35 9.56 13.85
CA SER A 531 6.07 9.29 13.16
C SER A 531 5.25 10.57 12.91
N GLN A 532 5.51 11.66 13.66
CA GLN A 532 4.88 12.97 13.41
C GLN A 532 5.18 13.46 11.99
N ASN A 533 6.42 13.32 11.53
CA ASN A 533 6.88 13.80 10.22
C ASN A 533 6.20 13.09 9.04
N VAL A 534 5.60 11.92 9.27
CA VAL A 534 5.02 11.03 8.26
C VAL A 534 3.52 10.75 8.51
N SER A 535 2.90 11.49 9.44
CA SER A 535 1.60 11.17 10.06
C SER A 535 0.37 11.37 9.19
N THR A 536 0.44 12.13 8.09
CA THR A 536 -0.72 12.41 7.21
C THR A 536 -0.38 12.21 5.73
N ALA A 537 -1.41 12.05 4.89
CA ALA A 537 -1.23 11.92 3.44
C ALA A 537 -0.46 13.10 2.83
N ASN A 538 -0.66 14.32 3.35
CA ASN A 538 0.03 15.52 2.85
C ASN A 538 1.55 15.50 3.08
N THR A 539 2.07 14.64 3.96
CA THR A 539 3.51 14.55 4.24
C THR A 539 4.31 14.02 3.04
N ILE A 540 3.73 13.19 2.17
CA ILE A 540 4.44 12.67 1.00
C ILE A 540 4.78 13.79 -0.01
N PHE A 541 3.91 14.80 -0.11
CA PHE A 541 4.09 15.94 -1.01
C PHE A 541 5.20 16.89 -0.54
N SER A 542 5.34 17.12 0.78
CA SER A 542 6.48 17.88 1.32
C SER A 542 7.82 17.12 1.21
N MET A 543 7.77 15.81 0.98
CA MET A 543 8.89 14.96 0.61
C MET A 543 9.07 14.84 -0.93
N SER A 544 8.31 15.62 -1.70
CA SER A 544 8.37 15.69 -3.16
C SER A 544 8.01 14.39 -3.90
N TYR A 545 7.15 13.53 -3.34
CA TYR A 545 6.59 12.39 -4.08
C TYR A 545 5.07 12.25 -3.90
N GLY A 546 4.44 11.43 -4.72
CA GLY A 546 3.02 11.09 -4.64
C GLY A 546 2.69 9.79 -5.38
N TYR A 547 1.41 9.41 -5.35
CA TYR A 547 0.87 8.18 -5.95
C TYR A 547 -0.33 8.51 -6.85
N PRO A 548 -0.64 7.71 -7.88
CA PRO A 548 -1.83 7.94 -8.72
C PRO A 548 -3.15 7.90 -7.92
N GLU A 549 -3.18 7.11 -6.85
CA GLU A 549 -4.32 7.01 -5.93
C GLU A 549 -4.34 8.14 -4.90
N VAL A 550 -3.23 8.85 -4.70
CA VAL A 550 -3.08 9.96 -3.74
C VAL A 550 -2.41 11.16 -4.44
N PRO A 551 -3.07 11.76 -5.45
CA PRO A 551 -2.45 12.77 -6.31
C PRO A 551 -2.37 14.14 -5.63
N CYS A 552 -1.19 14.77 -5.67
CA CYS A 552 -0.97 16.04 -4.98
C CYS A 552 -1.78 17.22 -5.54
N MET A 553 -2.26 17.16 -6.80
CA MET A 553 -3.20 18.16 -7.32
C MET A 553 -4.43 18.36 -6.42
N LEU A 554 -4.93 17.29 -5.79
CA LEU A 554 -6.14 17.35 -4.98
C LEU A 554 -5.87 17.83 -3.54
N SER A 555 -4.62 17.74 -3.05
CA SER A 555 -4.30 18.03 -1.65
C SER A 555 -4.28 19.52 -1.29
N PHE A 556 -4.00 20.40 -2.25
CA PHE A 556 -3.76 21.83 -1.98
C PHE A 556 -5.02 22.68 -1.83
N ALA A 557 -6.20 22.17 -2.24
CA ALA A 557 -7.43 22.96 -2.25
C ALA A 557 -8.69 22.23 -1.74
N ASN A 558 -8.74 20.90 -1.74
CA ASN A 558 -9.94 20.17 -1.36
C ASN A 558 -9.63 18.76 -0.81
N PHE A 559 -9.50 18.64 0.52
CA PHE A 559 -9.22 17.36 1.16
C PHE A 559 -10.32 16.31 0.87
N ASP A 560 -11.59 16.71 0.83
CA ASP A 560 -12.69 15.79 0.52
C ASP A 560 -12.59 15.25 -0.92
N ALA A 561 -12.09 16.03 -1.88
CA ALA A 561 -11.82 15.53 -3.23
C ALA A 561 -10.68 14.51 -3.25
N LEU A 562 -9.56 14.77 -2.56
CA LEU A 562 -8.45 13.82 -2.42
C LEU A 562 -8.92 12.51 -1.76
N ARG A 563 -9.70 12.62 -0.66
CA ARG A 563 -10.29 11.47 0.03
C ARG A 563 -11.23 10.67 -0.87
N ASN A 564 -12.15 11.34 -1.57
CA ASN A 564 -13.13 10.70 -2.44
C ASN A 564 -12.45 10.00 -3.64
N HIS A 565 -11.42 10.62 -4.24
CA HIS A 565 -10.58 10.02 -5.27
C HIS A 565 -9.91 8.74 -4.75
N THR A 566 -9.20 8.84 -3.63
CA THR A 566 -8.47 7.71 -3.03
C THR A 566 -9.39 6.54 -2.72
N ILE A 567 -10.57 6.78 -2.15
CA ILE A 567 -11.55 5.71 -1.85
C ILE A 567 -12.12 5.10 -3.14
N THR A 568 -12.34 5.91 -4.18
CA THR A 568 -12.75 5.41 -5.50
C THR A 568 -11.70 4.47 -6.09
N GLU A 569 -10.42 4.81 -5.97
CA GLU A 569 -9.32 3.95 -6.43
C GLU A 569 -9.16 2.69 -5.56
N ILE A 570 -9.28 2.77 -4.22
CA ILE A 570 -9.31 1.59 -3.33
C ILE A 570 -10.42 0.61 -3.76
N ASN A 571 -11.63 1.12 -4.01
CA ASN A 571 -12.76 0.31 -4.45
C ASN A 571 -12.54 -0.28 -5.85
N ARG A 572 -11.99 0.50 -6.80
CA ARG A 572 -11.69 0.05 -8.17
C ARG A 572 -10.64 -1.06 -8.19
N LEU A 573 -9.57 -0.89 -7.42
CA LEU A 573 -8.43 -1.82 -7.36
C LEU A 573 -8.76 -3.09 -6.58
N TYR A 574 -9.30 -2.96 -5.36
CA TYR A 574 -9.35 -4.08 -4.42
C TYR A 574 -10.76 -4.56 -4.05
N GLY A 575 -11.82 -3.80 -4.39
CA GLY A 575 -13.20 -4.20 -4.12
C GLY A 575 -13.62 -5.50 -4.83
N PRO A 576 -14.64 -6.24 -4.36
CA PRO A 576 -14.97 -7.59 -4.85
C PRO A 576 -15.48 -7.66 -6.31
N ARG A 577 -15.53 -6.53 -7.03
CA ARG A 577 -15.59 -6.50 -8.49
C ARG A 577 -14.58 -5.48 -9.02
N PRO A 578 -13.63 -5.86 -9.89
CA PRO A 578 -12.81 -4.90 -10.61
C PRO A 578 -13.69 -4.05 -11.54
N GLY A 579 -13.79 -2.75 -11.27
CA GLY A 579 -14.63 -1.80 -12.01
C GLY A 579 -15.70 -1.11 -11.15
N ALA A 580 -16.20 0.04 -11.63
CA ALA A 580 -17.13 0.86 -10.87
C ALA A 580 -18.49 0.14 -10.67
N PRO A 581 -19.02 0.04 -9.43
CA PRO A 581 -20.28 -0.64 -9.16
C PRO A 581 -21.47 0.09 -9.81
N THR A 582 -22.38 -0.66 -10.42
CA THR A 582 -23.59 -0.09 -11.03
C THR A 582 -24.69 0.12 -9.98
N LYS A 583 -25.67 0.98 -10.26
CA LYS A 583 -26.87 1.16 -9.39
C LYS A 583 -27.64 -0.15 -9.11
N ARG A 584 -27.50 -1.16 -9.97
CA ARG A 584 -28.10 -2.49 -9.81
C ARG A 584 -27.34 -3.36 -8.82
N ASP A 585 -26.03 -3.15 -8.69
CA ASP A 585 -25.17 -3.88 -7.76
C ASP A 585 -25.38 -3.34 -6.33
N VAL A 586 -25.45 -2.02 -6.20
CA VAL A 586 -25.74 -1.33 -4.93
C VAL A 586 -27.06 -1.79 -4.28
N THR A 587 -28.07 -2.13 -5.09
CA THR A 587 -29.39 -2.55 -4.59
C THR A 587 -29.53 -4.05 -4.32
N ALA A 588 -28.59 -4.87 -4.78
CA ALA A 588 -28.60 -6.32 -4.57
C ALA A 588 -27.60 -6.81 -3.49
N TYR A 589 -26.60 -5.99 -3.11
CA TYR A 589 -25.46 -6.41 -2.30
C TYR A 589 -25.18 -5.51 -1.07
N GLY A 590 -26.17 -4.79 -0.56
CA GLY A 590 -25.98 -3.85 0.56
C GLY A 590 -25.32 -4.44 1.81
N MET A 591 -25.48 -5.74 2.05
CA MET A 591 -24.75 -6.50 3.09
C MET A 591 -24.24 -7.81 2.49
N ARG A 592 -22.93 -8.10 2.65
CA ARG A 592 -22.27 -9.36 2.31
C ARG A 592 -21.85 -10.07 3.61
N GLN A 593 -22.04 -11.39 3.69
CA GLN A 593 -21.46 -12.16 4.79
C GLN A 593 -20.05 -12.62 4.41
N GLU A 594 -19.10 -12.27 5.26
CA GLU A 594 -17.66 -12.40 5.04
C GLU A 594 -17.10 -13.49 5.94
N TRP A 595 -16.64 -14.59 5.35
CA TRP A 595 -16.17 -15.77 6.07
C TRP A 595 -14.65 -15.75 6.17
N GLN A 596 -14.11 -15.92 7.38
CA GLN A 596 -12.67 -15.89 7.64
C GLN A 596 -12.27 -17.02 8.60
N ALA A 597 -11.06 -17.54 8.44
CA ALA A 597 -10.39 -18.33 9.46
C ALA A 597 -9.41 -17.44 10.23
N LYS A 598 -9.67 -17.22 11.52
CA LYS A 598 -8.74 -16.53 12.41
C LYS A 598 -7.70 -17.53 12.93
N ILE A 599 -6.43 -17.22 12.72
CA ILE A 599 -5.27 -17.98 13.17
C ILE A 599 -4.51 -17.12 14.18
N VAL A 600 -4.18 -17.65 15.35
CA VAL A 600 -3.26 -17.03 16.32
C VAL A 600 -2.24 -18.04 16.83
N ILE A 601 -1.02 -17.59 17.13
CA ILE A 601 0.07 -18.42 17.66
C ILE A 601 1.07 -17.52 18.40
N ASP A 602 1.71 -17.99 19.46
CA ASP A 602 2.88 -17.34 20.03
C ASP A 602 4.09 -17.55 19.12
N GLN A 603 4.66 -16.47 18.58
CA GLN A 603 5.85 -16.55 17.71
C GLN A 603 7.04 -17.26 18.39
N ALA A 604 7.07 -17.27 19.73
CA ALA A 604 8.12 -17.97 20.47
C ALA A 604 7.92 -19.49 20.56
N GLU A 605 6.81 -20.05 20.08
CA GLU A 605 6.56 -21.49 20.05
C GLU A 605 7.50 -22.22 19.06
N LEU A 606 7.76 -21.60 17.92
CA LEU A 606 8.58 -22.13 16.83
C LEU A 606 9.96 -21.44 16.76
N LEU A 607 10.82 -21.92 15.86
CA LEU A 607 12.15 -21.35 15.59
C LEU A 607 12.16 -20.73 14.19
N GLY A 608 12.89 -19.62 14.07
CA GLY A 608 13.11 -18.94 12.79
C GLY A 608 11.84 -18.40 12.16
N SER A 609 11.84 -18.32 10.83
CA SER A 609 10.64 -17.97 10.07
C SER A 609 9.74 -19.21 9.95
N PHE A 610 8.43 -19.01 10.02
CA PHE A 610 7.47 -20.10 9.86
C PHE A 610 6.21 -19.66 9.12
N THR A 611 5.53 -20.61 8.49
CA THR A 611 4.28 -20.38 7.77
C THR A 611 3.26 -21.43 8.17
N VAL A 612 2.09 -20.96 8.62
CA VAL A 612 0.87 -21.76 8.79
C VAL A 612 0.09 -21.67 7.49
N TYR A 613 0.13 -22.74 6.69
CA TYR A 613 -0.67 -22.86 5.48
C TYR A 613 -2.08 -23.30 5.85
N LEU A 614 -3.09 -22.55 5.41
CA LEU A 614 -4.49 -22.91 5.54
C LEU A 614 -5.01 -23.47 4.22
N PHE A 615 -5.80 -24.54 4.30
CA PHE A 615 -6.38 -25.22 3.15
C PHE A 615 -7.90 -25.34 3.28
N LEU A 616 -8.62 -25.15 2.17
CA LEU A 616 -9.99 -25.65 1.97
C LEU A 616 -9.92 -26.86 1.04
N GLY A 617 -9.57 -27.99 1.63
CA GLY A 617 -9.28 -29.25 0.95
C GLY A 617 -8.24 -30.06 1.72
N LYS A 618 -7.86 -31.21 1.17
CA LYS A 618 -6.82 -32.06 1.76
C LYS A 618 -5.43 -31.54 1.38
N PRO A 619 -4.53 -31.21 2.34
CA PRO A 619 -3.18 -30.78 2.02
C PRO A 619 -2.39 -31.92 1.33
N PRO A 620 -1.46 -31.60 0.40
CA PRO A 620 -0.51 -32.56 -0.15
C PRO A 620 0.30 -33.27 0.95
N THR A 621 0.75 -34.50 0.68
CA THR A 621 1.55 -35.26 1.66
C THR A 621 2.99 -34.75 1.77
N ASP A 622 3.51 -34.16 0.69
CA ASP A 622 4.85 -33.55 0.64
C ASP A 622 4.77 -32.04 0.92
N PRO A 623 5.45 -31.53 1.97
CA PRO A 623 5.50 -30.11 2.30
C PRO A 623 6.00 -29.20 1.18
N ALA A 624 6.84 -29.69 0.26
CA ALA A 624 7.34 -28.90 -0.87
C ALA A 624 6.23 -28.40 -1.80
N HIS A 625 5.06 -29.05 -1.77
CA HIS A 625 3.91 -28.74 -2.62
C HIS A 625 2.81 -27.94 -1.89
N TRP A 626 2.98 -27.60 -0.60
CA TRP A 626 1.94 -26.90 0.18
C TRP A 626 1.67 -25.48 -0.33
N ALA A 627 2.72 -24.70 -0.59
CA ALA A 627 2.63 -23.30 -0.99
C ALA A 627 1.98 -23.09 -2.37
N THR A 628 2.10 -24.06 -3.28
CA THR A 628 1.58 -24.03 -4.65
C THR A 628 0.33 -24.91 -4.85
N CYS A 629 -0.24 -25.45 -3.78
CA CYS A 629 -1.42 -26.29 -3.84
C CYS A 629 -2.69 -25.45 -4.10
N PRO A 630 -3.53 -25.75 -5.11
CA PRO A 630 -4.75 -24.97 -5.39
C PRO A 630 -5.79 -24.96 -4.27
N THR A 631 -5.71 -25.86 -3.29
CA THR A 631 -6.58 -25.83 -2.09
C THR A 631 -5.98 -25.04 -0.94
N MET A 632 -4.75 -24.52 -1.07
CA MET A 632 -4.14 -23.57 -0.13
C MET A 632 -4.72 -22.19 -0.41
N ILE A 633 -5.34 -21.59 0.59
CA ILE A 633 -6.19 -20.40 0.44
C ILE A 633 -5.63 -19.14 1.13
N GLY A 634 -4.47 -19.26 1.76
CA GLY A 634 -3.78 -18.17 2.45
C GLY A 634 -2.98 -18.68 3.65
N THR A 635 -2.20 -17.80 4.26
CA THR A 635 -1.26 -18.18 5.32
C THR A 635 -1.24 -17.19 6.48
N LEU A 636 -0.83 -17.68 7.66
CA LEU A 636 -0.12 -16.85 8.62
C LEU A 636 1.37 -17.08 8.39
N THR A 637 2.10 -16.07 7.94
CA THR A 637 3.56 -16.11 7.87
C THR A 637 4.15 -15.27 9.00
N HIS A 638 5.24 -15.76 9.59
CA HIS A 638 6.06 -15.06 10.58
C HIS A 638 7.47 -14.88 10.05
N LEU A 639 7.95 -13.63 10.00
CA LEU A 639 9.31 -13.30 9.60
C LEU A 639 10.23 -13.28 10.83
N GLY A 640 11.13 -14.26 10.90
CA GLY A 640 12.09 -14.44 11.98
C GLY A 640 13.56 -14.28 11.54
N SER A 641 14.47 -14.67 12.43
CA SER A 641 15.90 -14.85 12.13
C SER A 641 16.24 -16.35 12.15
N PRO A 642 17.00 -16.90 11.19
CA PRO A 642 17.17 -18.34 11.04
C PRO A 642 17.63 -19.05 12.33
N GLN A 643 16.94 -20.12 12.72
CA GLN A 643 17.12 -20.92 13.94
C GLN A 643 17.04 -20.15 15.28
N LYS A 644 16.55 -18.90 15.29
CA LYS A 644 16.36 -18.14 16.54
C LYS A 644 14.94 -18.32 17.07
N ARG A 645 14.81 -18.50 18.39
CA ARG A 645 13.52 -18.35 19.07
C ARG A 645 13.28 -16.87 19.33
N MET A 646 12.15 -16.36 18.87
CA MET A 646 11.74 -14.98 19.14
C MET A 646 11.25 -14.82 20.59
N ARG A 647 11.12 -13.57 21.07
CA ARG A 647 10.50 -13.31 22.39
C ARG A 647 9.00 -13.65 22.33
N SER A 648 8.44 -14.13 23.44
CA SER A 648 7.03 -14.45 23.60
C SER A 648 6.12 -13.29 23.19
N ARG A 649 5.28 -13.51 22.17
CA ARG A 649 4.27 -12.57 21.65
C ARG A 649 3.31 -13.34 20.76
N VAL A 650 2.01 -13.22 21.04
CA VAL A 650 1.00 -13.77 20.14
C VAL A 650 0.89 -12.88 18.89
N ILE A 651 1.01 -13.52 17.73
CA ILE A 651 0.74 -12.96 16.41
C ILE A 651 -0.50 -13.66 15.84
N GLY A 652 -1.13 -13.07 14.83
CA GLY A 652 -2.33 -13.64 14.24
C GLY A 652 -2.78 -12.93 12.97
N THR A 653 -3.64 -13.61 12.22
CA THR A 653 -4.22 -13.11 10.96
C THR A 653 -5.61 -13.68 10.73
N ASN A 654 -6.35 -13.11 9.77
CA ASN A 654 -7.63 -13.60 9.31
C ASN A 654 -7.52 -14.00 7.83
N VAL A 655 -7.53 -15.29 7.54
CA VAL A 655 -7.54 -15.80 6.16
C VAL A 655 -8.97 -15.77 5.64
N VAL A 656 -9.29 -14.86 4.72
CA VAL A 656 -10.60 -14.80 4.05
C VAL A 656 -10.91 -16.06 3.24
N LEU A 657 -12.13 -16.57 3.37
CA LEU A 657 -12.64 -17.81 2.78
C LEU A 657 -13.75 -17.56 1.75
N THR A 658 -14.38 -16.38 1.78
CA THR A 658 -15.69 -16.08 1.18
C THR A 658 -15.81 -16.49 -0.27
N ASP A 659 -14.88 -16.07 -1.12
CA ASP A 659 -15.01 -16.27 -2.57
C ASP A 659 -14.79 -17.73 -2.96
N THR A 660 -13.80 -18.42 -2.38
CA THR A 660 -13.60 -19.87 -2.56
C THR A 660 -14.81 -20.68 -2.09
N ILE A 661 -15.51 -20.25 -1.03
CA ILE A 661 -16.76 -20.89 -0.59
C ILE A 661 -17.87 -20.70 -1.64
N TYR A 662 -18.06 -19.49 -2.17
CA TYR A 662 -19.12 -19.21 -3.14
C TYR A 662 -18.83 -19.79 -4.53
N GLU A 663 -17.57 -19.96 -4.91
CA GLU A 663 -17.16 -20.73 -6.10
C GLU A 663 -17.54 -22.21 -6.00
N ASN A 664 -17.38 -22.82 -4.81
CA ASN A 664 -17.63 -24.25 -4.60
C ASN A 664 -19.09 -24.59 -4.27
N LEU A 665 -19.82 -23.71 -3.58
CA LEU A 665 -21.22 -23.92 -3.20
C LEU A 665 -22.23 -23.23 -4.13
N GLY A 666 -21.76 -22.36 -5.03
CA GLY A 666 -22.60 -21.53 -5.87
C GLY A 666 -23.11 -20.26 -5.18
N PRO A 667 -23.94 -19.45 -5.86
CA PRO A 667 -24.40 -18.16 -5.35
C PRO A 667 -25.44 -18.32 -4.22
N ASN A 668 -25.25 -17.56 -3.14
CA ASN A 668 -26.13 -17.49 -1.97
C ASN A 668 -26.34 -18.84 -1.23
N PRO A 669 -25.27 -19.54 -0.81
CA PRO A 669 -25.40 -20.76 0.00
C PRO A 669 -26.02 -20.43 1.36
N THR A 670 -26.70 -21.38 1.99
CA THR A 670 -27.19 -21.16 3.36
C THR A 670 -26.03 -21.15 4.35
N LYS A 671 -26.23 -20.49 5.51
CA LYS A 671 -25.25 -20.52 6.61
C LYS A 671 -24.88 -21.95 7.01
N GLU A 672 -25.82 -22.89 6.96
CA GLU A 672 -25.59 -24.30 7.29
C GLU A 672 -24.71 -25.00 6.25
N ASP A 673 -24.95 -24.76 4.95
CA ASP A 673 -24.12 -25.30 3.86
C ASP A 673 -22.67 -24.80 3.98
N VAL A 674 -22.49 -23.50 4.25
CA VAL A 674 -21.16 -22.91 4.44
C VAL A 674 -20.44 -23.52 5.64
N LEU A 675 -21.08 -23.57 6.82
CA LEU A 675 -20.47 -24.14 8.03
C LEU A 675 -20.13 -25.62 7.86
N LYS A 676 -20.98 -26.38 7.16
CA LYS A 676 -20.72 -27.77 6.81
C LYS A 676 -19.50 -27.90 5.90
N TYR A 677 -19.48 -27.15 4.80
CA TYR A 677 -18.40 -27.16 3.81
C TYR A 677 -17.05 -26.81 4.45
N ILE A 678 -16.98 -25.74 5.26
CA ILE A 678 -15.74 -25.37 5.94
C ILE A 678 -15.35 -26.47 6.93
N ARG A 679 -16.27 -27.02 7.74
CA ARG A 679 -15.94 -28.08 8.71
C ARG A 679 -15.33 -29.33 8.04
N GLU A 680 -15.90 -29.74 6.92
CA GLU A 680 -15.47 -30.90 6.15
C GLU A 680 -14.11 -30.68 5.45
N ASN A 681 -13.82 -29.45 4.99
CA ASN A 681 -12.66 -29.17 4.12
C ASN A 681 -11.51 -28.38 4.78
N ILE A 682 -11.73 -27.65 5.89
CA ILE A 682 -10.69 -26.81 6.50
C ILE A 682 -9.57 -27.65 7.12
N ASN A 683 -8.34 -27.43 6.70
CA ASN A 683 -7.14 -28.09 7.24
C ASN A 683 -6.00 -27.07 7.34
N TRP A 684 -5.00 -27.35 8.18
CA TRP A 684 -3.80 -26.53 8.26
C TRP A 684 -2.55 -27.39 8.45
N ALA A 685 -1.43 -26.90 7.92
CA ALA A 685 -0.12 -27.51 8.06
C ALA A 685 0.94 -26.41 8.24
N ILE A 686 2.05 -26.73 8.91
CA ILE A 686 3.03 -25.71 9.35
C ILE A 686 4.43 -26.11 8.91
N VAL A 687 5.18 -25.15 8.37
CA VAL A 687 6.62 -25.25 8.11
C VAL A 687 7.35 -24.21 8.96
N SER A 688 8.44 -24.61 9.63
CA SER A 688 9.34 -23.74 10.40
C SER A 688 10.78 -24.03 9.95
N ASP A 689 11.51 -22.99 9.52
CA ASP A 689 12.85 -23.10 8.90
C ASP A 689 12.96 -24.27 7.89
N GLY A 690 12.03 -24.32 6.94
CA GLY A 690 12.00 -25.33 5.87
C GLY A 690 11.58 -26.74 6.29
N LYS A 691 11.22 -26.97 7.56
CA LYS A 691 10.83 -28.29 8.09
C LYS A 691 9.35 -28.34 8.47
N PRO A 692 8.61 -29.43 8.15
CA PRO A 692 7.24 -29.60 8.62
C PRO A 692 7.19 -29.75 10.14
N VAL A 693 6.14 -29.20 10.75
CA VAL A 693 5.90 -29.19 12.20
C VAL A 693 4.73 -30.10 12.55
N ASN A 694 4.85 -30.87 13.63
CA ASN A 694 3.78 -31.72 14.14
C ASN A 694 2.74 -30.89 14.91
N VAL A 695 1.68 -30.44 14.23
CA VAL A 695 0.65 -29.54 14.78
C VAL A 695 0.07 -29.99 16.14
N PRO A 696 -0.23 -31.28 16.40
CA PRO A 696 -0.61 -31.78 17.73
C PRO A 696 0.33 -31.46 18.90
N GLU A 697 1.61 -31.18 18.66
CA GLU A 697 2.57 -30.84 19.72
C GLU A 697 2.51 -29.35 20.11
N LEU A 698 1.81 -28.51 19.33
CA LEU A 698 1.70 -27.08 19.59
C LEU A 698 0.66 -26.77 20.67
N HIS A 699 1.05 -25.90 21.59
CA HIS A 699 0.29 -25.50 22.77
C HIS A 699 -0.42 -24.16 22.55
N THR A 700 0.18 -23.23 21.80
CA THR A 700 -0.34 -21.86 21.63
C THR A 700 -1.16 -21.66 20.35
N LEU A 701 -0.89 -22.40 19.27
CA LEU A 701 -1.67 -22.32 18.03
C LEU A 701 -3.18 -22.48 18.26
N ARG A 702 -3.97 -21.52 17.79
CA ARG A 702 -5.44 -21.58 17.76
C ARG A 702 -5.98 -21.15 16.40
N VAL A 703 -6.84 -21.98 15.81
CA VAL A 703 -7.56 -21.72 14.57
C VAL A 703 -9.06 -21.80 14.85
N THR A 704 -9.82 -20.80 14.37
CA THR A 704 -11.29 -20.79 14.42
C THR A 704 -11.87 -20.24 13.13
N CYS A 705 -13.10 -20.62 12.81
CA CYS A 705 -13.91 -19.90 11.82
C CYS A 705 -14.62 -18.71 12.49
N ILE A 706 -14.71 -17.59 11.76
CA ILE A 706 -15.57 -16.45 12.06
C ILE A 706 -16.38 -16.07 10.82
N SER A 707 -17.51 -15.39 11.01
CA SER A 707 -18.21 -14.66 9.95
C SER A 707 -18.49 -13.24 10.40
N THR A 708 -18.36 -12.27 9.51
CA THR A 708 -18.71 -10.88 9.77
C THR A 708 -19.72 -10.40 8.74
N GLU A 709 -20.68 -9.56 9.15
CA GLU A 709 -21.48 -8.80 8.19
C GLU A 709 -20.66 -7.60 7.70
N VAL A 710 -20.53 -7.45 6.38
CA VAL A 710 -19.84 -6.34 5.74
C VAL A 710 -20.86 -5.57 4.91
N THR A 711 -21.16 -4.34 5.33
CA THR A 711 -21.97 -3.42 4.55
C THR A 711 -21.12 -2.91 3.39
N MET A 712 -21.51 -3.25 2.17
CA MET A 712 -20.78 -2.84 0.96
C MET A 712 -21.08 -1.36 0.65
N PRO A 713 -20.11 -0.60 0.13
CA PRO A 713 -20.31 0.81 -0.18
C PRO A 713 -21.39 0.99 -1.25
N THR A 714 -22.26 1.98 -1.03
CA THR A 714 -23.35 2.31 -1.96
C THR A 714 -22.94 3.34 -3.00
N CYS A 715 -21.89 4.11 -2.68
CA CYS A 715 -21.25 5.07 -3.58
C CYS A 715 -19.76 4.72 -3.77
N PRO A 716 -19.15 4.99 -4.94
CA PRO A 716 -17.74 4.67 -5.20
C PRO A 716 -16.74 5.31 -4.22
N ASN A 717 -17.12 6.39 -3.53
CA ASN A 717 -16.30 7.12 -2.56
C ASN A 717 -16.59 6.75 -1.09
N GLU A 718 -17.30 5.64 -0.84
CA GLU A 718 -17.49 5.05 0.49
C GLU A 718 -16.58 3.81 0.63
N LEU A 719 -16.01 3.57 1.82
CA LEU A 719 -15.37 2.29 2.14
C LEU A 719 -16.43 1.31 2.69
N PRO A 720 -16.24 -0.02 2.58
CA PRO A 720 -17.13 -0.95 3.25
C PRO A 720 -17.03 -0.80 4.77
N HIS A 721 -18.13 -1.09 5.46
CA HIS A 721 -18.17 -1.10 6.92
C HIS A 721 -18.24 -2.53 7.43
N LYS A 722 -17.22 -2.95 8.20
CA LYS A 722 -17.16 -4.27 8.83
C LYS A 722 -17.89 -4.21 10.18
N GLY A 723 -18.91 -5.05 10.36
CA GLY A 723 -19.61 -5.26 11.63
C GLY A 723 -18.84 -6.15 12.61
N SER A 724 -19.54 -6.68 13.62
CA SER A 724 -18.94 -7.55 14.64
C SER A 724 -18.69 -8.99 14.15
N ASP A 725 -17.57 -9.59 14.58
CA ASP A 725 -17.24 -10.98 14.28
C ASP A 725 -18.13 -11.96 15.07
N THR A 726 -18.82 -12.87 14.37
CA THR A 726 -19.49 -14.04 14.95
C THR A 726 -18.56 -15.25 14.89
N TYR A 727 -18.37 -15.95 16.01
CA TYR A 727 -17.46 -17.10 16.12
C TYR A 727 -18.20 -18.43 15.91
N HIS A 728 -17.62 -19.34 15.11
CA HIS A 728 -18.17 -20.67 14.81
C HIS A 728 -17.17 -21.76 15.19
N LEU A 729 -17.00 -21.96 16.50
CA LEU A 729 -16.01 -22.86 17.10
C LEU A 729 -16.19 -24.32 16.66
N GLU A 730 -17.42 -24.72 16.36
CA GLU A 730 -17.82 -26.06 15.92
C GLU A 730 -17.28 -26.45 14.53
N VAL A 731 -16.69 -25.51 13.80
CA VAL A 731 -16.04 -25.75 12.49
C VAL A 731 -14.65 -26.35 12.66
N THR A 732 -13.93 -25.94 13.71
CA THR A 732 -12.55 -26.37 14.02
C THR A 732 -12.47 -27.31 15.23
N ALA A 733 -13.59 -27.53 15.93
CA ALA A 733 -13.68 -28.41 17.09
C ALA A 733 -13.11 -29.82 16.80
N GLY A 734 -12.27 -30.31 17.72
CA GLY A 734 -11.64 -31.63 17.62
C GLY A 734 -10.41 -31.71 16.71
N LYS A 735 -10.11 -30.70 15.87
CA LYS A 735 -8.89 -30.66 15.07
C LYS A 735 -7.69 -30.17 15.93
N PRO A 736 -6.46 -30.69 15.73
CA PRO A 736 -5.28 -30.24 16.49
C PRO A 736 -4.98 -28.76 16.28
N GLY A 737 -4.97 -27.97 17.35
CA GLY A 737 -4.87 -26.51 17.27
C GLY A 737 -6.20 -25.79 16.97
N GLY A 738 -7.33 -26.49 16.93
CA GLY A 738 -8.66 -25.86 16.83
C GLY A 738 -9.06 -25.19 18.15
N SER A 739 -9.68 -24.01 18.06
CA SER A 739 -10.19 -23.28 19.24
C SER A 739 -11.29 -24.06 19.97
N LYS A 740 -11.25 -24.04 21.31
CA LYS A 740 -12.25 -24.67 22.18
C LYS A 740 -13.25 -23.67 22.76
N SER A 741 -12.87 -22.39 22.75
CA SER A 741 -13.67 -21.25 23.23
C SER A 741 -13.24 -19.97 22.52
N ASP A 742 -14.11 -18.97 22.44
CA ASP A 742 -13.77 -17.61 22.00
C ASP A 742 -12.56 -17.04 22.76
N CYS A 743 -12.42 -17.37 24.05
CA CYS A 743 -11.31 -16.93 24.88
C CYS A 743 -9.95 -17.37 24.32
N ASP A 744 -9.88 -18.50 23.60
CA ASP A 744 -8.62 -19.00 23.00
C ASP A 744 -8.10 -18.11 21.88
N VAL A 745 -8.94 -17.22 21.32
CA VAL A 745 -8.59 -16.30 20.23
C VAL A 745 -8.84 -14.82 20.57
N LYS A 746 -9.62 -14.51 21.62
CA LYS A 746 -9.77 -13.16 22.19
C LYS A 746 -8.73 -12.88 23.28
N SER A 747 -8.31 -13.91 24.01
CA SER A 747 -7.28 -13.84 25.04
C SER A 747 -6.36 -15.07 24.99
N PRO A 748 -5.62 -15.27 23.87
CA PRO A 748 -4.81 -16.45 23.60
C PRO A 748 -3.71 -16.67 24.64
N PHE A 749 -3.24 -17.91 24.70
CA PHE A 749 -2.12 -18.30 25.55
C PHE A 749 -0.78 -17.91 24.92
N GLN A 750 0.10 -17.33 25.73
CA GLN A 750 1.53 -17.32 25.47
C GLN A 750 2.17 -18.66 25.84
N ILE A 751 3.41 -18.87 25.39
CA ILE A 751 4.20 -20.07 25.65
C ILE A 751 4.46 -20.33 27.15
N ASP A 752 4.37 -19.30 27.99
CA ASP A 752 4.48 -19.41 29.46
C ASP A 752 3.17 -19.80 30.16
N GLY A 753 2.10 -20.05 29.38
CA GLY A 753 0.78 -20.43 29.87
C GLY A 753 -0.10 -19.27 30.35
N LYS A 754 0.36 -18.01 30.30
CA LYS A 754 -0.50 -16.85 30.60
C LYS A 754 -1.40 -16.53 29.40
N ARG A 755 -2.62 -16.08 29.68
CA ARG A 755 -3.47 -15.44 28.67
C ARG A 755 -3.09 -13.96 28.54
N VAL A 756 -3.00 -13.46 27.31
CA VAL A 756 -2.81 -12.03 27.02
C VAL A 756 -4.02 -11.47 26.29
N SER A 757 -4.40 -10.24 26.60
CA SER A 757 -5.25 -9.47 25.70
C SER A 757 -4.50 -9.25 24.40
N LEU A 758 -5.12 -9.59 23.27
CA LEU A 758 -4.58 -9.19 21.99
C LEU A 758 -4.74 -7.67 21.82
N PRO A 759 -3.83 -7.02 21.07
CA PRO A 759 -4.18 -5.74 20.50
C PRO A 759 -5.38 -5.92 19.55
N SER A 760 -6.20 -4.87 19.50
CA SER A 760 -7.47 -4.71 18.78
C SER A 760 -7.54 -5.35 17.37
N HIS A 761 -6.47 -5.28 16.58
CA HIS A 761 -6.41 -5.86 15.24
C HIS A 761 -6.42 -7.39 15.21
N ILE A 762 -5.87 -8.06 16.23
CA ILE A 762 -5.91 -9.52 16.34
C ILE A 762 -7.13 -9.95 17.18
N GLY A 763 -7.47 -9.18 18.21
CA GLY A 763 -8.66 -9.38 19.05
C GLY A 763 -9.61 -8.18 19.02
N ILE A 764 -10.64 -8.23 18.19
CA ILE A 764 -11.70 -7.21 18.15
C ILE A 764 -12.64 -7.40 19.36
N SER A 765 -12.64 -6.42 20.26
CA SER A 765 -13.72 -6.06 21.20
C SER A 765 -13.41 -4.64 21.73
N GLU A 766 -14.38 -3.75 21.96
CA GLU A 766 -15.85 -3.91 22.00
C GLU A 766 -16.56 -3.00 20.98
#